data_AF-A0A0U3LL48-F1
#
_entry.id   AF-A0A0U3LL48-F1
#
_cell.length_a   1.000
_cell.length_b   1.000
_cell.length_c   1.000
_cell.angle_alpha   90.00
_cell.angle_beta   90.00
_cell.angle_gamma   90.00
#
_symmetry.space_group_name_H-M   'P 1'
#
loop_
_entity.id
_entity.type
_entity.pdbx_description
1 polymer ?
#
loop_
_entity_poly.entity_id
_entity_poly.type
_entity_poly.pdbx_seq_one_letter_code
_entity_poly.pdbx_strand_id
1 'polypeptide(L)'
;MANKLHTQGKTSDVRPLRWRRQVLAVAAALATNVVMGLGVTLATAAPTEVGKSAATAQPWSATTTYDTAGTYVTYRATVNGQVKQATFINAWWTQNEPPSFVSSDGPWKQVGTVQLIQADGSSTVEAAPPWFATAAYTGGSVVVVDSPSGRHCYRAKYWTQGFDPTTSVSQPWETPWESLAACPAAPAASNGHATGGSNSSPPPATTPGATPDPAPVNGNGNGSGNSSDNSTGTNTGNGQATPPSAPPPAPPAPPAPPAPPAPPPTDKLPPQSDPTNPTLPSGTPIVPPVIVETPPASPVKAPVLSPGAELPAQGYAFLRRVTVEDWNWMFPLRSGRYDTTGGTRNAPPFAQPDGSTDTFQLSAFRRAVMEYNAWAQANHYKQFLNEGTLKQQAQEFLVFWAKSSRETSGSWSNAPAPWITSMSDDNGTRMNVWKGGLYWVEEVGYSSRPDGTSPAIGYVDTGSTAFPPVPGRSYHGRGVIQLSWNYNYGAFSRWLWDSGLMRDVITAPDVLLRRPDLVASNGALSILSGIWFWMTPQGQKPSSHDVLYGDITHISTNGNDTGLPQLRTGMTVKGQPTGPVAVGDTTDEDVMAFRIGSIINIVNGGLECNGASSWHNGPPQRVSYYNAFTAYFNQKMPDLKATRVRAATNVWDAKISASSPEALKSATCFNQKSYYGW
;
A
#
# COMPACT_ATOMS: atom_id res chain seq x y z
N MET A 1 -51.32 51.89 25.08
CA MET A 1 -50.30 52.97 25.23
C MET A 1 -49.16 52.62 24.28
N ALA A 2 -49.04 53.11 23.04
CA ALA A 2 -49.42 54.37 22.40
C ALA A 2 -48.50 55.58 22.72
N ASN A 3 -47.42 55.72 21.93
CA ASN A 3 -46.91 56.94 21.25
C ASN A 3 -45.79 56.47 20.27
N LYS A 4 -45.72 56.78 18.95
CA LYS A 4 -45.88 58.02 18.14
C LYS A 4 -44.80 59.08 18.44
N LEU A 5 -44.20 59.83 17.51
CA LEU A 5 -44.26 59.97 16.02
C LEU A 5 -42.97 60.75 15.58
N HIS A 6 -42.38 60.59 14.39
CA HIS A 6 -42.56 61.34 13.11
C HIS A 6 -41.49 60.80 12.10
N THR A 7 -41.72 60.49 10.81
CA THR A 7 -41.99 61.32 9.59
C THR A 7 -40.94 62.43 9.32
N GLN A 8 -40.43 62.72 8.12
CA GLN A 8 -40.81 62.39 6.72
C GLN A 8 -39.64 62.68 5.74
N GLY A 9 -39.67 62.21 4.47
CA GLY A 9 -38.77 62.69 3.40
C GLY A 9 -38.68 61.79 2.14
N LYS A 10 -38.76 62.35 0.92
CA LYS A 10 -38.76 61.65 -0.39
C LYS A 10 -37.85 62.36 -1.42
N THR A 11 -37.60 61.67 -2.54
CA THR A 11 -36.97 62.10 -3.83
C THR A 11 -35.44 62.30 -3.79
N SER A 12 -34.66 62.13 -4.87
CA SER A 12 -34.96 62.01 -6.32
C SER A 12 -34.01 61.07 -7.10
N ASP A 13 -34.31 60.86 -8.40
CA ASP A 13 -33.54 60.11 -9.41
C ASP A 13 -32.06 60.48 -9.61
N VAL A 14 -31.26 59.54 -10.14
CA VAL A 14 -30.82 59.49 -11.56
C VAL A 14 -29.97 58.22 -11.83
N ARG A 15 -30.23 57.53 -12.97
CA ARG A 15 -29.28 56.62 -13.64
C ARG A 15 -28.91 57.16 -15.02
N PRO A 16 -27.73 56.79 -15.54
CA PRO A 16 -27.60 56.22 -16.90
C PRO A 16 -27.23 54.73 -16.78
N LEU A 17 -27.86 53.77 -17.48
CA LEU A 17 -27.90 53.51 -18.93
C LEU A 17 -26.50 53.35 -19.57
N ARG A 18 -26.20 52.43 -20.49
CA ARG A 18 -26.78 51.15 -21.03
C ARG A 18 -25.61 50.56 -21.90
N TRP A 19 -25.51 49.28 -22.28
CA TRP A 19 -26.37 48.58 -23.25
C TRP A 19 -26.04 47.08 -23.34
N ARG A 20 -27.04 46.28 -23.72
CA ARG A 20 -26.93 44.85 -24.05
C ARG A 20 -26.48 44.62 -25.50
N ARG A 21 -25.97 43.41 -25.80
CA ARG A 21 -26.58 42.54 -26.82
C ARG A 21 -26.63 41.08 -26.32
N GLN A 22 -27.71 40.39 -26.66
CA GLN A 22 -27.98 38.95 -26.44
C GLN A 22 -28.07 38.25 -27.82
N VAL A 23 -28.48 36.97 -27.80
CA VAL A 23 -29.03 36.14 -28.91
C VAL A 23 -27.93 35.48 -29.77
N LEU A 24 -27.94 34.17 -30.08
CA LEU A 24 -28.92 33.06 -29.91
C LEU A 24 -28.22 31.77 -29.38
N ALA A 25 -28.97 30.70 -29.13
CA ALA A 25 -28.49 29.32 -28.95
C ALA A 25 -29.09 28.41 -30.05
N VAL A 26 -28.38 27.37 -30.50
CA VAL A 26 -28.97 26.29 -31.31
C VAL A 26 -28.36 24.96 -30.88
N ALA A 27 -29.21 23.97 -30.61
CA ALA A 27 -28.84 22.56 -30.57
C ALA A 27 -29.49 21.87 -31.77
N ALA A 28 -28.74 21.03 -32.49
CA ALA A 28 -29.27 20.10 -33.47
C ALA A 28 -28.29 18.93 -33.65
N ALA A 29 -28.78 17.70 -33.45
CA ALA A 29 -28.09 16.50 -33.91
C ALA A 29 -28.43 16.26 -35.38
N LEU A 30 -27.48 15.78 -36.17
CA LEU A 30 -27.75 15.14 -37.45
C LEU A 30 -26.68 14.08 -37.72
N ALA A 31 -27.12 12.86 -37.99
CA ALA A 31 -26.28 11.79 -38.48
C ALA A 31 -26.15 11.90 -40.00
N THR A 32 -24.95 11.62 -40.53
CA THR A 32 -24.79 11.30 -41.95
C THR A 32 -23.77 10.18 -42.11
N ASN A 33 -24.18 9.10 -42.77
CA ASN A 33 -23.29 7.99 -43.11
C ASN A 33 -22.27 8.43 -44.17
N VAL A 34 -21.01 8.03 -44.01
CA VAL A 34 -20.08 7.88 -45.13
C VAL A 34 -19.64 6.42 -45.17
N VAL A 35 -20.24 5.67 -46.08
CA VAL A 35 -19.73 4.35 -46.48
C VAL A 35 -18.69 4.59 -47.56
N MET A 36 -17.42 4.35 -47.24
CA MET A 36 -16.39 4.00 -48.22
C MET A 36 -15.60 2.82 -47.66
N GLY A 37 -15.97 1.62 -48.10
CA GLY A 37 -15.15 0.43 -47.88
C GLY A 37 -14.06 0.35 -48.94
N LEU A 38 -12.83 0.07 -48.52
CA LEU A 38 -11.74 -0.38 -49.40
C LEU A 38 -10.68 -1.11 -48.56
N GLY A 39 -10.44 -2.39 -48.88
CA GLY A 39 -9.21 -3.12 -48.57
C GLY A 39 -8.87 -3.39 -47.09
N VAL A 40 -9.29 -4.55 -46.57
CA VAL A 40 -8.56 -5.19 -45.45
C VAL A 40 -7.28 -5.81 -46.02
N THR A 41 -6.17 -5.08 -45.99
CA THR A 41 -4.84 -5.67 -46.06
C THR A 41 -4.40 -6.07 -44.66
N LEU A 42 -4.04 -7.35 -44.49
CA LEU A 42 -3.37 -7.85 -43.29
C LEU A 42 -2.03 -7.12 -43.12
N ALA A 43 -1.98 -6.14 -42.23
CA ALA A 43 -0.74 -5.52 -41.82
C ALA A 43 0.08 -6.54 -41.02
N THR A 44 1.22 -6.93 -41.59
CA THR A 44 2.24 -7.75 -40.91
C THR A 44 2.78 -7.01 -39.68
N ALA A 45 3.25 -7.78 -38.70
CA ALA A 45 3.72 -7.24 -37.43
C ALA A 45 4.78 -6.12 -37.62
N ALA A 46 4.56 -4.98 -36.95
CA ALA A 46 5.50 -3.87 -36.97
C ALA A 46 6.81 -4.26 -36.24
N PRO A 47 7.98 -3.81 -36.75
CA PRO A 47 9.26 -4.10 -36.11
C PRO A 47 9.42 -3.38 -34.76
N THR A 48 10.28 -3.94 -33.92
CA THR A 48 10.61 -3.49 -32.56
C THR A 48 10.98 -2.01 -32.46
N GLU A 49 10.47 -1.31 -31.44
CA GLU A 49 10.64 0.15 -31.26
C GLU A 49 12.09 0.64 -31.11
N VAL A 50 13.02 -0.26 -30.75
CA VAL A 50 14.43 0.05 -30.47
C VAL A 50 15.14 0.72 -31.67
N GLY A 51 14.65 0.53 -32.90
CA GLY A 51 15.26 1.09 -34.12
C GLY A 51 14.90 2.54 -34.47
N LYS A 52 13.90 3.17 -33.83
CA LYS A 52 13.39 4.50 -34.26
C LYS A 52 13.98 5.70 -33.50
N SER A 53 14.59 5.50 -32.34
CA SER A 53 14.85 6.58 -31.35
C SER A 53 16.17 7.35 -31.50
N ALA A 54 17.11 6.90 -32.33
CA ALA A 54 18.37 7.63 -32.55
C ALA A 54 18.27 8.75 -33.59
N ALA A 55 17.33 8.66 -34.54
CA ALA A 55 17.25 9.57 -35.68
C ALA A 55 16.51 10.90 -35.40
N THR A 56 15.81 11.00 -34.27
CA THR A 56 14.97 12.16 -33.89
C THR A 56 15.51 12.97 -32.70
N ALA A 57 16.56 12.48 -32.03
CA ALA A 57 17.11 13.07 -30.81
C ALA A 57 17.86 14.39 -31.09
N GLN A 58 17.39 15.49 -30.49
CA GLN A 58 18.01 16.81 -30.65
C GLN A 58 19.23 16.99 -29.73
N PRO A 59 20.22 17.85 -30.03
CA PRO A 59 21.26 18.17 -29.06
C PRO A 59 20.66 18.70 -27.75
N TRP A 60 21.16 18.23 -26.60
CA TRP A 60 20.77 18.79 -25.30
C TRP A 60 21.18 20.26 -25.21
N SER A 61 20.30 21.09 -24.63
CA SER A 61 20.50 22.52 -24.46
C SER A 61 20.13 22.95 -23.05
N ALA A 62 21.03 23.70 -22.41
CA ALA A 62 20.83 24.29 -21.09
C ALA A 62 19.63 25.25 -21.02
N THR A 63 19.32 25.93 -22.13
CA THR A 63 18.24 26.95 -22.17
C THR A 63 16.87 26.36 -22.52
N THR A 64 16.83 25.14 -23.06
CA THR A 64 15.58 24.47 -23.47
C THR A 64 14.87 23.87 -22.25
N THR A 65 13.59 24.19 -22.10
CA THR A 65 12.70 23.48 -21.18
C THR A 65 12.19 22.21 -21.87
N TYR A 66 12.46 21.06 -21.27
CA TYR A 66 11.95 19.76 -21.70
C TYR A 66 10.70 19.46 -20.89
N ASP A 67 9.56 20.01 -21.32
CA ASP A 67 8.34 20.09 -20.51
C ASP A 67 7.63 18.74 -20.29
N THR A 68 7.78 17.83 -21.25
CA THR A 68 7.07 16.55 -21.33
C THR A 68 8.08 15.40 -21.25
N ALA A 69 7.78 14.39 -20.44
CA ALA A 69 8.57 13.16 -20.38
C ALA A 69 8.56 12.42 -21.72
N GLY A 70 9.70 11.80 -22.09
CA GLY A 70 9.84 11.07 -23.35
C GLY A 70 10.59 11.81 -24.46
N THR A 71 11.08 13.03 -24.21
CA THR A 71 11.91 13.79 -25.15
C THR A 71 13.31 13.20 -25.22
N TYR A 72 13.73 12.80 -26.42
CA TYR A 72 15.07 12.28 -26.68
C TYR A 72 16.05 13.41 -27.02
N VAL A 73 17.21 13.40 -26.35
CA VAL A 73 18.33 14.30 -26.64
C VAL A 73 19.62 13.54 -26.88
N THR A 74 20.53 14.10 -27.66
CA THR A 74 21.93 13.68 -27.71
C THR A 74 22.76 14.57 -26.79
N TYR A 75 23.65 13.97 -26.00
CA TYR A 75 24.53 14.70 -25.09
C TYR A 75 25.96 14.18 -25.22
N ARG A 76 26.92 15.12 -25.12
CA ARG A 76 28.36 14.86 -25.24
C ARG A 76 29.08 15.52 -24.07
N ALA A 77 29.92 14.76 -23.37
CA ALA A 77 30.72 15.27 -22.25
C ALA A 77 32.08 14.55 -22.16
N THR A 78 33.08 15.23 -21.62
CA THR A 78 34.37 14.60 -21.30
C THR A 78 34.30 13.98 -19.91
N VAL A 79 34.56 12.68 -19.82
CA VAL A 79 34.54 11.90 -18.58
C VAL A 79 35.82 11.09 -18.50
N ASN A 80 36.57 11.23 -17.40
CA ASN A 80 37.85 10.54 -17.16
C ASN A 80 38.85 10.69 -18.35
N GLY A 81 38.85 11.86 -18.99
CA GLY A 81 39.72 12.17 -20.14
C GLY A 81 39.22 11.67 -21.50
N GLN A 82 38.09 10.95 -21.57
CA GLN A 82 37.48 10.48 -22.82
C GLN A 82 36.23 11.28 -23.17
N VAL A 83 36.06 11.64 -24.44
CA VAL A 83 34.83 12.29 -24.92
C VAL A 83 33.76 11.23 -25.14
N LYS A 84 32.71 11.25 -24.32
CA LYS A 84 31.56 10.35 -24.41
C LYS A 84 30.39 11.04 -25.09
N GLN A 85 29.62 10.30 -25.90
CA GLN A 85 28.36 10.74 -26.48
C GLN A 85 27.31 9.62 -26.40
N ALA A 86 26.08 9.94 -26.00
CA ALA A 86 24.96 9.00 -26.05
C ALA A 86 23.63 9.76 -26.25
N THR A 87 22.57 8.99 -26.53
CA THR A 87 21.21 9.48 -26.47
C THR A 87 20.68 9.33 -25.04
N PHE A 88 19.89 10.29 -24.59
CA PHE A 88 19.20 10.29 -23.32
C PHE A 88 17.73 10.62 -23.55
N ILE A 89 16.85 10.16 -22.67
CA ILE A 89 15.43 10.51 -22.63
C ILE A 89 15.15 11.20 -21.29
N ASN A 90 14.37 12.28 -21.27
CA ASN A 90 13.91 12.85 -20.00
C ASN A 90 12.76 12.00 -19.43
N ALA A 91 12.91 11.55 -18.19
CA ALA A 91 11.88 10.83 -17.45
C ALA A 91 10.83 11.77 -16.83
N TRP A 92 11.12 13.07 -16.71
CA TRP A 92 10.20 14.11 -16.26
C TRP A 92 10.66 15.50 -16.75
N TRP A 93 9.86 16.54 -16.43
CA TRP A 93 10.16 17.94 -16.72
C TRP A 93 11.58 18.33 -16.27
N THR A 94 12.35 19.02 -17.12
CA THR A 94 13.66 19.58 -16.73
C THR A 94 14.07 20.79 -17.58
N GLN A 95 14.91 21.65 -16.99
CA GLN A 95 15.60 22.74 -17.68
C GLN A 95 16.96 22.95 -17.00
N ASN A 96 18.01 23.23 -17.78
CA ASN A 96 19.37 23.51 -17.31
C ASN A 96 20.07 22.40 -16.46
N GLU A 97 19.47 21.22 -16.31
CA GLU A 97 20.15 20.05 -15.75
C GLU A 97 20.70 19.19 -16.91
N PRO A 98 22.02 18.96 -17.02
CA PRO A 98 22.59 18.15 -18.08
C PRO A 98 22.43 16.64 -17.82
N PRO A 99 22.37 15.80 -18.88
CA PRO A 99 22.51 14.36 -18.72
C PRO A 99 23.86 13.95 -18.13
N SER A 100 23.93 12.74 -17.57
CA SER A 100 25.14 12.23 -16.90
C SER A 100 25.52 10.83 -17.40
N PHE A 101 26.82 10.62 -17.57
CA PHE A 101 27.43 9.32 -17.90
C PHE A 101 28.01 8.58 -16.68
N VAL A 102 27.98 9.20 -15.50
CA VAL A 102 28.60 8.70 -14.26
C VAL A 102 27.60 8.48 -13.12
N SER A 103 26.37 8.97 -13.28
CA SER A 103 25.26 8.75 -12.36
C SER A 103 23.97 8.69 -13.17
N SER A 104 23.01 7.88 -12.71
CA SER A 104 21.63 7.84 -13.23
C SER A 104 20.68 8.78 -12.48
N ASP A 105 21.18 9.62 -11.59
CA ASP A 105 20.40 10.58 -10.81
C ASP A 105 19.96 11.76 -11.69
N GLY A 106 18.82 12.36 -11.32
CA GLY A 106 18.20 13.42 -12.10
C GLY A 106 17.31 12.91 -13.25
N PRO A 107 16.87 13.83 -14.13
CA PRO A 107 15.78 13.60 -15.07
C PRO A 107 16.17 12.79 -16.29
N TRP A 108 17.46 12.71 -16.63
CA TRP A 108 17.93 12.11 -17.88
C TRP A 108 18.29 10.64 -17.70
N LYS A 109 17.75 9.79 -18.56
CA LYS A 109 18.03 8.35 -18.61
C LYS A 109 18.74 8.02 -19.90
N GLN A 110 19.92 7.42 -19.81
CA GLN A 110 20.69 7.02 -21.00
C GLN A 110 19.95 5.93 -21.76
N VAL A 111 19.86 6.06 -23.09
CA VAL A 111 19.21 5.10 -23.98
C VAL A 111 20.14 4.77 -25.14
N GLY A 112 20.38 3.47 -25.37
CA GLY A 112 21.33 3.01 -26.38
C GLY A 112 22.78 3.00 -25.90
N THR A 113 23.70 2.84 -26.84
CA THR A 113 25.14 2.68 -26.57
C THR A 113 25.85 4.01 -26.37
N VAL A 114 26.85 4.02 -25.47
CA VAL A 114 27.80 5.13 -25.36
C VAL A 114 28.83 5.03 -26.47
N GLN A 115 29.06 6.12 -27.19
CA GLN A 115 30.16 6.28 -28.13
C GLN A 115 31.32 7.03 -27.47
N LEU A 116 32.51 6.47 -27.56
CA LEU A 116 33.78 7.12 -27.29
C LEU A 116 34.22 7.83 -28.58
N ILE A 117 34.28 9.16 -28.55
CA ILE A 117 34.72 9.98 -29.68
C ILE A 117 36.23 10.20 -29.57
N GLN A 118 36.96 9.82 -30.62
CA GLN A 118 38.41 9.98 -30.72
C GLN A 118 38.79 11.37 -31.23
N ALA A 119 40.07 11.75 -31.06
CA ALA A 119 40.59 13.05 -31.48
C ALA A 119 40.57 13.27 -33.01
N ASP A 120 40.55 12.19 -33.80
CA ASP A 120 40.41 12.21 -35.26
C ASP A 120 38.94 12.30 -35.75
N GLY A 121 37.98 12.34 -34.82
CA GLY A 121 36.55 12.37 -35.10
C GLY A 121 35.90 10.99 -35.32
N SER A 122 36.67 9.90 -35.30
CA SER A 122 36.10 8.53 -35.30
C SER A 122 35.38 8.21 -33.98
N SER A 123 34.47 7.24 -34.00
CA SER A 123 33.75 6.80 -32.80
C SER A 123 33.74 5.28 -32.63
N THR A 124 33.94 4.83 -31.39
CA THR A 124 33.85 3.42 -30.98
C THR A 124 32.82 3.26 -29.87
N VAL A 125 32.16 2.10 -29.76
CA VAL A 125 31.22 1.84 -28.67
C VAL A 125 31.99 1.51 -27.37
N GLU A 126 31.56 2.06 -26.24
CA GLU A 126 32.09 1.71 -24.93
C GLU A 126 31.76 0.24 -24.60
N ALA A 127 32.80 -0.57 -24.37
CA ALA A 127 32.67 -2.03 -24.33
C ALA A 127 32.02 -2.60 -23.04
N ALA A 128 32.03 -1.84 -21.95
CA ALA A 128 31.42 -2.22 -20.66
C ALA A 128 31.10 -0.97 -19.80
N PRO A 129 30.07 -0.17 -20.14
CA PRO A 129 29.62 0.95 -19.32
C PRO A 129 29.11 0.49 -17.94
N PRO A 130 29.06 1.37 -16.92
CA PRO A 130 28.48 1.04 -15.63
C PRO A 130 27.03 0.56 -15.74
N TRP A 131 26.64 -0.38 -14.87
CA TRP A 131 25.24 -0.76 -14.73
C TRP A 131 24.45 0.33 -14.00
N PHE A 132 23.25 0.61 -14.50
CA PHE A 132 22.29 1.53 -13.88
C PHE A 132 20.91 0.88 -13.85
N ALA A 133 20.29 0.80 -12.67
CA ALA A 133 18.97 0.20 -12.49
C ALA A 133 17.90 0.79 -13.44
N THR A 134 17.96 2.09 -13.73
CA THR A 134 16.98 2.74 -14.61
C THR A 134 17.28 2.62 -16.11
N ALA A 135 18.43 2.07 -16.51
CA ALA A 135 18.78 1.88 -17.93
C ALA A 135 18.26 0.53 -18.46
N ALA A 136 17.80 0.54 -19.72
CA ALA A 136 17.35 -0.65 -20.43
C ALA A 136 18.48 -1.22 -21.31
N TYR A 137 18.75 -2.51 -21.15
CA TYR A 137 19.83 -3.23 -21.81
C TYR A 137 19.25 -4.30 -22.73
N THR A 138 19.63 -4.29 -24.01
CA THR A 138 19.26 -5.35 -24.96
C THR A 138 20.13 -6.59 -24.76
N GLY A 139 19.66 -7.76 -25.20
CA GLY A 139 20.46 -8.98 -25.20
C GLY A 139 21.82 -8.77 -25.89
N GLY A 140 22.89 -9.23 -25.25
CA GLY A 140 24.28 -9.01 -25.66
C GLY A 140 24.96 -7.80 -25.04
N SER A 141 24.22 -6.84 -24.44
CA SER A 141 24.81 -5.68 -23.75
C SER A 141 25.70 -6.13 -22.60
N VAL A 142 26.88 -5.55 -22.46
CA VAL A 142 27.78 -5.79 -21.31
C VAL A 142 27.79 -4.57 -20.40
N VAL A 143 27.74 -4.81 -19.10
CA VAL A 143 27.85 -3.77 -18.06
C VAL A 143 28.94 -4.12 -17.06
N VAL A 144 29.47 -3.09 -16.40
CA VAL A 144 30.39 -3.24 -15.26
C VAL A 144 29.68 -2.87 -13.96
N VAL A 145 29.95 -3.65 -12.90
CA VAL A 145 29.60 -3.32 -11.52
C VAL A 145 30.89 -3.32 -10.71
N ASP A 146 31.22 -2.16 -10.15
CA ASP A 146 32.36 -2.00 -9.24
C ASP A 146 31.92 -2.29 -7.80
N SER A 147 32.69 -3.12 -7.09
CA SER A 147 32.41 -3.52 -5.71
C SER A 147 33.69 -3.56 -4.86
N PRO A 148 33.60 -3.63 -3.52
CA PRO A 148 34.78 -3.76 -2.66
C PRO A 148 35.62 -5.03 -2.92
N SER A 149 35.04 -6.08 -3.51
CA SER A 149 35.75 -7.32 -3.87
C SER A 149 36.40 -7.28 -5.26
N GLY A 150 36.19 -6.20 -6.02
CA GLY A 150 36.73 -6.01 -7.36
C GLY A 150 35.69 -5.54 -8.38
N ARG A 151 36.16 -5.44 -9.62
CA ARG A 151 35.39 -5.05 -10.80
C ARG A 151 34.82 -6.30 -11.48
N HIS A 152 33.49 -6.39 -11.57
CA HIS A 152 32.79 -7.53 -12.18
C HIS A 152 32.03 -7.07 -13.42
N CYS A 153 31.97 -7.92 -14.46
CA CYS A 153 31.24 -7.61 -15.69
C CYS A 153 30.17 -8.65 -16.00
N TYR A 154 29.04 -8.18 -16.54
CA TYR A 154 27.86 -8.98 -16.78
C TYR A 154 27.30 -8.72 -18.18
N ARG A 155 26.91 -9.78 -18.88
CA ARG A 155 26.21 -9.71 -20.18
C ARG A 155 24.72 -9.92 -19.98
N ALA A 156 23.89 -9.07 -20.55
CA ALA A 156 22.45 -9.28 -20.61
C ALA A 156 22.15 -10.45 -21.58
N LYS A 157 21.48 -11.51 -21.12
CA LYS A 157 21.12 -12.66 -21.97
C LYS A 157 19.97 -12.34 -22.93
N TYR A 158 19.10 -11.42 -22.52
CA TYR A 158 17.96 -10.87 -23.25
C TYR A 158 17.66 -9.46 -22.72
N TRP A 159 16.59 -8.82 -23.19
CA TRP A 159 16.25 -7.47 -22.74
C TRP A 159 16.00 -7.41 -21.22
N THR A 160 16.58 -6.43 -20.53
CA THR A 160 16.42 -6.25 -19.07
C THR A 160 16.58 -4.80 -18.63
N GLN A 161 15.87 -4.42 -17.58
CA GLN A 161 15.91 -3.12 -16.89
C GLN A 161 15.60 -3.36 -15.41
N GLY A 162 16.21 -2.61 -14.48
CA GLY A 162 15.93 -2.69 -13.05
C GLY A 162 16.53 -3.88 -12.29
N PHE A 163 16.78 -5.01 -12.94
CA PHE A 163 17.33 -6.20 -12.30
C PHE A 163 18.84 -6.06 -12.07
N ASP A 164 19.30 -6.10 -10.81
CA ASP A 164 20.72 -5.95 -10.46
C ASP A 164 21.55 -7.19 -10.87
N PRO A 165 22.62 -7.04 -11.68
CA PRO A 165 23.49 -8.14 -12.10
C PRO A 165 24.15 -8.91 -10.95
N THR A 166 24.31 -8.27 -9.78
CA THR A 166 24.95 -8.86 -8.59
C THR A 166 23.99 -9.68 -7.73
N THR A 167 22.69 -9.67 -8.04
CA THR A 167 21.67 -10.46 -7.32
C THR A 167 22.03 -11.95 -7.31
N SER A 168 22.33 -12.49 -6.13
CA SER A 168 22.48 -13.94 -5.93
C SER A 168 21.19 -14.66 -6.29
N VAL A 169 21.29 -15.65 -7.18
CA VAL A 169 20.19 -16.50 -7.62
C VAL A 169 20.53 -17.97 -7.36
N SER A 170 19.50 -18.79 -7.13
CA SER A 170 19.67 -20.23 -6.92
C SER A 170 19.85 -20.98 -8.25
N GLN A 171 19.29 -20.44 -9.34
CA GLN A 171 19.33 -21.05 -10.66
C GLN A 171 19.70 -20.03 -11.76
N PRO A 172 20.52 -20.40 -12.76
CA PRO A 172 21.03 -19.45 -13.75
C PRO A 172 19.98 -18.72 -14.61
N TRP A 173 18.73 -19.19 -14.66
CA TRP A 173 17.63 -18.56 -15.41
C TRP A 173 16.86 -17.51 -14.60
N GLU A 174 17.03 -17.45 -13.27
CA GLU A 174 16.33 -16.49 -12.39
C GLU A 174 16.87 -15.06 -12.53
N THR A 175 18.08 -14.91 -13.06
CA THR A 175 18.69 -13.62 -13.44
C THR A 175 18.67 -13.44 -14.96
N PRO A 176 18.42 -12.24 -15.49
CA PRO A 176 18.61 -11.92 -16.90
C PRO A 176 20.09 -11.76 -17.29
N TRP A 177 21.01 -11.81 -16.33
CA TRP A 177 22.44 -11.58 -16.52
C TRP A 177 23.26 -12.88 -16.61
N GLU A 178 24.38 -12.80 -17.31
CA GLU A 178 25.45 -13.80 -17.38
C GLU A 178 26.72 -13.15 -16.84
N SER A 179 27.33 -13.72 -15.80
CA SER A 179 28.61 -13.22 -15.28
C SER A 179 29.74 -13.57 -16.23
N LEU A 180 30.60 -12.60 -16.55
CA LEU A 180 31.76 -12.78 -17.42
C LEU A 180 33.03 -12.99 -16.60
N ALA A 181 33.81 -14.02 -16.96
CA ALA A 181 35.08 -14.33 -16.30
C ALA A 181 36.14 -13.22 -16.40
N ALA A 182 35.98 -12.30 -17.36
CA ALA A 182 36.76 -11.07 -17.47
C ALA A 182 35.92 -9.97 -18.12
N CYS A 183 36.16 -8.72 -17.73
CA CYS A 183 35.60 -7.56 -18.41
C CYS A 183 36.18 -7.41 -19.83
N PRO A 184 35.38 -7.06 -20.86
CA PRO A 184 35.90 -6.67 -22.15
C PRO A 184 36.90 -5.51 -22.01
N ALA A 185 38.10 -5.67 -22.58
CA ALA A 185 39.08 -4.59 -22.58
C ALA A 185 38.52 -3.38 -23.35
N ALA A 186 38.60 -2.20 -22.76
CA ALA A 186 38.45 -0.96 -23.51
C ALA A 186 39.53 -0.94 -24.60
N PRO A 187 39.24 -0.46 -25.83
CA PRO A 187 40.26 -0.34 -26.87
C PRO A 187 41.38 0.55 -26.33
N ALA A 188 42.59 0.01 -26.25
CA ALA A 188 43.74 0.72 -25.72
C ALA A 188 43.97 1.98 -26.56
N ALA A 189 44.07 3.14 -25.89
CA ALA A 189 44.63 4.33 -26.52
C ALA A 189 46.04 3.97 -27.00
N SER A 190 46.29 4.16 -28.30
CA SER A 190 47.49 3.71 -28.99
C SER A 190 48.72 4.57 -28.66
N ASN A 191 49.16 4.53 -27.40
CA ASN A 191 50.48 5.00 -27.02
C ASN A 191 51.50 3.93 -27.44
N GLY A 192 52.07 4.12 -28.63
CA GLY A 192 53.02 3.17 -29.21
C GLY A 192 54.28 3.01 -28.35
N HIS A 193 54.51 1.79 -27.87
CA HIS A 193 55.83 1.27 -27.56
C HIS A 193 55.90 -0.21 -27.92
N ALA A 194 56.93 -0.59 -28.67
CA ALA A 194 57.11 -1.94 -29.17
C ALA A 194 58.07 -2.73 -28.27
N THR A 195 57.71 -3.98 -27.93
CA THR A 195 58.68 -5.04 -27.61
C THR A 195 58.05 -6.43 -27.76
N GLY A 196 58.76 -7.32 -28.46
CA GLY A 196 58.87 -8.77 -28.18
C GLY A 196 57.60 -9.63 -28.07
N GLY A 197 57.35 -10.47 -29.08
CA GLY A 197 56.30 -11.50 -29.02
C GLY A 197 56.85 -12.92 -28.79
N SER A 198 55.94 -13.89 -28.66
CA SER A 198 56.20 -15.32 -28.93
C SER A 198 54.90 -16.04 -29.33
N ASN A 199 55.00 -16.98 -30.27
CA ASN A 199 53.87 -17.68 -30.89
C ASN A 199 53.37 -18.87 -30.06
N SER A 200 52.08 -19.18 -30.15
CA SER A 200 51.59 -20.55 -30.36
C SER A 200 50.17 -20.58 -30.95
N SER A 201 49.96 -21.45 -31.94
CA SER A 201 48.71 -21.60 -32.72
C SER A 201 47.90 -22.85 -32.30
N PRO A 202 46.59 -22.94 -32.63
CA PRO A 202 45.67 -23.99 -32.15
C PRO A 202 45.64 -25.25 -33.05
N PRO A 203 44.98 -26.34 -32.61
CA PRO A 203 43.77 -26.84 -33.32
C PRO A 203 42.79 -27.66 -32.41
N PRO A 204 41.74 -28.34 -32.93
CA PRO A 204 40.69 -27.91 -33.86
C PRO A 204 39.24 -28.25 -33.36
N ALA A 205 38.23 -27.94 -34.17
CA ALA A 205 36.80 -28.22 -33.91
C ALA A 205 36.31 -29.56 -34.51
N THR A 206 35.19 -30.09 -33.98
CA THR A 206 34.30 -31.06 -34.67
C THR A 206 32.81 -30.83 -34.36
N THR A 207 31.96 -31.12 -35.35
CA THR A 207 30.48 -31.16 -35.36
C THR A 207 30.06 -32.11 -36.51
N PRO A 208 28.78 -32.50 -36.66
CA PRO A 208 27.69 -32.73 -35.70
C PRO A 208 27.10 -34.17 -35.83
N GLY A 209 26.12 -34.57 -34.99
CA GLY A 209 25.50 -35.91 -35.12
C GLY A 209 24.15 -36.12 -34.41
N ALA A 210 23.06 -36.00 -35.17
CA ALA A 210 21.72 -36.61 -35.06
C ALA A 210 21.04 -36.93 -33.68
N THR A 211 19.84 -36.36 -33.50
CA THR A 211 18.75 -36.83 -32.64
C THR A 211 18.15 -38.18 -33.10
N PRO A 212 17.49 -38.96 -32.21
CA PRO A 212 16.02 -38.86 -32.14
C PRO A 212 15.39 -38.94 -30.72
N ASP A 213 14.28 -38.22 -30.56
CA ASP A 213 13.27 -38.25 -29.47
C ASP A 213 12.22 -39.38 -29.71
N PRO A 214 11.21 -39.61 -28.82
CA PRO A 214 11.27 -39.69 -27.35
C PRO A 214 10.43 -40.87 -26.77
N ALA A 215 10.64 -41.27 -25.51
CA ALA A 215 9.72 -42.13 -24.74
C ALA A 215 9.87 -41.92 -23.22
N PRO A 216 8.85 -42.17 -22.36
CA PRO A 216 8.60 -41.23 -21.26
C PRO A 216 8.36 -41.83 -19.84
N VAL A 217 8.21 -40.90 -18.87
CA VAL A 217 7.44 -41.02 -17.59
C VAL A 217 8.07 -41.74 -16.37
N ASN A 218 8.00 -41.02 -15.23
CA ASN A 218 8.12 -41.45 -13.81
C ASN A 218 9.46 -42.04 -13.33
N GLY A 219 9.83 -41.92 -12.04
CA GLY A 219 9.16 -41.29 -10.90
C GLY A 219 9.54 -42.01 -9.60
N ASN A 220 10.01 -41.27 -8.59
CA ASN A 220 10.60 -41.85 -7.37
C ASN A 220 9.63 -42.76 -6.59
N GLY A 221 10.16 -43.88 -6.11
CA GLY A 221 9.57 -44.67 -5.04
C GLY A 221 10.66 -45.40 -4.25
N ASN A 222 10.88 -44.99 -3.00
CA ASN A 222 11.71 -45.71 -2.04
C ASN A 222 11.04 -45.65 -0.67
N GLY A 223 10.98 -46.77 0.06
CA GLY A 223 10.22 -46.85 1.31
C GLY A 223 9.74 -48.26 1.66
N SER A 224 10.67 -49.19 1.90
CA SER A 224 10.41 -50.46 2.57
C SER A 224 10.95 -50.41 4.01
N GLY A 225 10.17 -50.88 5.00
CA GLY A 225 10.60 -50.83 6.42
C GLY A 225 9.50 -51.08 7.46
N ASN A 226 8.97 -52.32 7.52
CA ASN A 226 8.32 -52.88 8.73
C ASN A 226 9.44 -53.32 9.71
N SER A 227 9.26 -53.65 11.00
CA SER A 227 8.13 -53.77 11.94
C SER A 227 8.71 -53.85 13.38
N SER A 228 7.90 -53.59 14.42
CA SER A 228 8.02 -54.35 15.69
C SER A 228 6.69 -54.35 16.48
N ASP A 229 6.17 -55.55 16.76
CA ASP A 229 4.99 -55.86 17.60
C ASP A 229 5.18 -55.44 19.09
N ASN A 230 4.25 -55.58 20.04
CA ASN A 230 3.14 -56.52 20.31
C ASN A 230 2.22 -55.83 21.38
N SER A 231 0.99 -56.20 21.76
CA SER A 231 0.22 -57.46 21.83
C SER A 231 -1.25 -57.14 22.24
N THR A 232 -2.27 -58.02 22.33
CA THR A 232 -2.68 -59.33 21.75
C THR A 232 -4.16 -59.53 22.12
N GLY A 233 -5.02 -60.13 21.28
CA GLY A 233 -6.42 -60.40 21.67
C GLY A 233 -7.36 -60.95 20.59
N THR A 234 -7.16 -62.23 20.23
CA THR A 234 -8.05 -63.17 19.48
C THR A 234 -9.52 -62.79 19.26
N ASN A 235 -10.08 -62.79 18.03
CA ASN A 235 -10.62 -63.96 17.27
C ASN A 235 -11.65 -64.79 18.07
N THR A 236 -12.88 -65.15 17.63
CA THR A 236 -13.53 -65.46 16.32
C THR A 236 -15.04 -65.10 16.42
N GLY A 237 -15.94 -65.08 15.42
CA GLY A 237 -16.01 -65.58 14.03
C GLY A 237 -17.49 -65.96 13.71
N ASN A 238 -17.84 -66.03 12.41
CA ASN A 238 -19.16 -66.38 11.84
C ASN A 238 -20.35 -65.42 12.05
N GLY A 239 -21.17 -65.28 11.00
CA GLY A 239 -22.46 -64.60 11.06
C GLY A 239 -23.48 -65.25 10.12
N GLN A 240 -24.76 -64.92 10.31
CA GLN A 240 -25.81 -65.07 9.29
C GLN A 240 -27.00 -64.14 9.62
N ALA A 241 -27.79 -63.78 8.61
CA ALA A 241 -28.74 -62.68 8.69
C ALA A 241 -30.20 -63.11 8.93
N THR A 242 -30.96 -62.28 9.67
CA THR A 242 -32.41 -62.02 9.50
C THR A 242 -32.78 -60.67 10.16
N PRO A 243 -33.74 -59.89 9.61
CA PRO A 243 -34.13 -58.60 10.17
C PRO A 243 -35.43 -58.67 11.01
N PRO A 244 -35.60 -57.81 12.03
CA PRO A 244 -36.91 -57.50 12.58
C PRO A 244 -37.24 -55.99 12.65
N SER A 245 -38.40 -55.66 12.06
CA SER A 245 -39.45 -54.75 12.57
C SER A 245 -39.14 -53.30 12.97
N ALA A 246 -39.88 -52.36 12.36
CA ALA A 246 -39.87 -50.94 12.69
C ALA A 246 -40.61 -50.59 14.00
N PRO A 247 -40.22 -49.52 14.72
CA PRO A 247 -40.91 -49.04 15.93
C PRO A 247 -42.15 -48.18 15.62
N PRO A 248 -43.11 -48.06 16.57
CA PRO A 248 -44.34 -47.28 16.40
C PRO A 248 -44.13 -45.75 16.53
N PRO A 249 -45.06 -44.92 16.02
CA PRO A 249 -44.92 -43.46 15.99
C PRO A 249 -45.18 -42.78 17.34
N ALA A 250 -44.53 -41.62 17.54
CA ALA A 250 -44.63 -40.80 18.75
C ALA A 250 -45.89 -39.90 18.77
N PRO A 251 -46.38 -39.50 19.97
CA PRO A 251 -47.57 -38.65 20.13
C PRO A 251 -47.30 -37.16 19.78
N PRO A 252 -48.35 -36.38 19.45
CA PRO A 252 -48.22 -35.00 18.98
C PRO A 252 -47.87 -33.98 20.09
N ALA A 253 -47.15 -32.93 19.70
CA ALA A 253 -46.68 -31.87 20.61
C ALA A 253 -47.76 -30.79 20.92
N PRO A 254 -47.68 -30.12 22.09
CA PRO A 254 -48.61 -29.04 22.46
C PRO A 254 -48.38 -27.74 21.66
N PRO A 255 -49.39 -26.85 21.56
CA PRO A 255 -49.32 -25.64 20.73
C PRO A 255 -48.40 -24.55 21.32
N ALA A 256 -47.77 -23.78 20.43
CA ALA A 256 -46.81 -22.75 20.76
C ALA A 256 -47.44 -21.45 21.33
N PRO A 257 -46.73 -20.70 22.20
CA PRO A 257 -47.18 -19.40 22.70
C PRO A 257 -47.18 -18.31 21.61
N PRO A 258 -47.99 -17.25 21.77
CA PRO A 258 -48.11 -16.19 20.76
C PRO A 258 -46.83 -15.36 20.60
N ALA A 259 -46.57 -14.92 19.37
CA ALA A 259 -45.36 -14.19 19.00
C ALA A 259 -45.29 -12.78 19.63
N PRO A 260 -44.08 -12.29 19.97
CA PRO A 260 -43.89 -10.92 20.45
C PRO A 260 -44.20 -9.88 19.35
N PRO A 261 -44.59 -8.64 19.72
CA PRO A 261 -44.90 -7.59 18.75
C PRO A 261 -43.67 -7.20 17.92
N ALA A 262 -43.92 -6.86 16.65
CA ALA A 262 -42.86 -6.54 15.69
C ALA A 262 -42.05 -5.30 16.11
N PRO A 263 -40.73 -5.27 15.89
CA PRO A 263 -39.92 -4.08 16.10
C PRO A 263 -40.35 -2.95 15.14
N PRO A 264 -40.09 -1.67 15.48
CA PRO A 264 -40.37 -0.55 14.59
C PRO A 264 -39.60 -0.70 13.27
N PRO A 265 -40.12 -0.12 12.17
CA PRO A 265 -39.57 -0.36 10.83
C PRO A 265 -38.10 0.07 10.77
N THR A 266 -37.23 -0.91 10.53
CA THR A 266 -35.85 -0.66 10.12
C THR A 266 -35.85 -0.11 8.69
N ASP A 267 -35.11 0.97 8.46
CA ASP A 267 -34.89 1.48 7.11
C ASP A 267 -34.26 0.39 6.25
N LYS A 268 -34.93 0.08 5.14
CA LYS A 268 -34.58 -1.06 4.28
C LYS A 268 -33.37 -0.70 3.43
N LEU A 269 -32.26 -1.39 3.68
CA LEU A 269 -31.19 -1.50 2.69
C LEU A 269 -31.71 -2.19 1.42
N PRO A 270 -31.19 -1.85 0.23
CA PRO A 270 -31.64 -2.43 -1.03
C PRO A 270 -31.36 -3.94 -1.14
N PRO A 271 -32.11 -4.69 -1.97
CA PRO A 271 -31.97 -6.14 -2.08
C PRO A 271 -30.61 -6.55 -2.68
N GLN A 272 -30.08 -7.69 -2.21
CA GLN A 272 -28.91 -8.33 -2.81
C GLN A 272 -29.15 -8.59 -4.30
N SER A 273 -28.21 -8.17 -5.15
CA SER A 273 -28.25 -8.39 -6.59
C SER A 273 -27.42 -9.61 -7.02
N ASP A 274 -28.10 -10.53 -7.69
CA ASP A 274 -27.57 -11.49 -8.69
C ASP A 274 -26.66 -12.67 -8.21
N PRO A 275 -27.07 -13.94 -8.40
CA PRO A 275 -26.26 -15.12 -8.07
C PRO A 275 -25.15 -15.46 -9.11
N THR A 276 -24.89 -14.62 -10.11
CA THR A 276 -23.82 -14.85 -11.11
C THR A 276 -22.52 -14.09 -10.86
N ASN A 277 -22.45 -13.30 -9.78
CA ASN A 277 -21.27 -12.52 -9.39
C ASN A 277 -20.63 -13.15 -8.13
N PRO A 278 -19.29 -13.40 -8.06
CA PRO A 278 -18.68 -13.98 -6.87
C PRO A 278 -18.97 -13.16 -5.61
N THR A 279 -19.67 -13.79 -4.67
CA THR A 279 -20.04 -13.22 -3.38
C THR A 279 -18.79 -12.86 -2.58
N LEU A 280 -18.59 -11.55 -2.34
CA LEU A 280 -17.57 -11.06 -1.43
C LEU A 280 -17.77 -11.69 -0.03
N PRO A 281 -16.71 -12.20 0.62
CA PRO A 281 -16.81 -12.75 1.97
C PRO A 281 -17.36 -11.73 2.97
N SER A 282 -18.17 -12.22 3.92
CA SER A 282 -18.64 -11.41 5.04
C SER A 282 -17.45 -10.88 5.85
N GLY A 283 -17.27 -9.56 5.88
CA GLY A 283 -16.17 -8.89 6.59
C GLY A 283 -15.11 -8.23 5.72
N THR A 284 -15.23 -8.25 4.38
CA THR A 284 -14.37 -7.47 3.47
C THR A 284 -14.36 -5.97 3.82
N PRO A 285 -13.20 -5.35 4.08
CA PRO A 285 -13.10 -3.91 4.26
C PRO A 285 -13.30 -3.19 2.91
N ILE A 286 -14.33 -2.35 2.81
CA ILE A 286 -14.43 -1.38 1.72
C ILE A 286 -13.60 -0.17 2.11
N VAL A 287 -12.34 -0.11 1.68
CA VAL A 287 -11.60 1.17 1.70
C VAL A 287 -12.34 2.12 0.75
N PRO A 288 -12.84 3.27 1.23
CA PRO A 288 -13.57 4.23 0.41
C PRO A 288 -12.71 4.76 -0.74
N PRO A 289 -13.32 5.34 -1.80
CA PRO A 289 -12.57 6.19 -2.71
C PRO A 289 -11.94 7.35 -1.94
N VAL A 290 -10.61 7.40 -1.93
CA VAL A 290 -9.86 8.53 -1.37
C VAL A 290 -9.95 9.68 -2.37
N ILE A 291 -10.95 10.55 -2.14
CA ILE A 291 -11.06 11.81 -2.85
C ILE A 291 -9.99 12.74 -2.27
N VAL A 292 -8.83 12.78 -2.92
CA VAL A 292 -7.79 13.77 -2.65
C VAL A 292 -8.32 15.11 -3.16
N GLU A 293 -8.69 16.02 -2.26
CA GLU A 293 -8.91 17.42 -2.65
C GLU A 293 -7.65 17.94 -3.33
N THR A 294 -7.81 18.65 -4.44
CA THR A 294 -6.73 18.93 -5.38
C THR A 294 -5.53 19.55 -4.65
N PRO A 295 -4.35 18.88 -4.60
CA PRO A 295 -3.18 19.44 -3.95
C PRO A 295 -2.86 20.83 -4.52
N PRO A 296 -2.26 21.74 -3.73
CA PRO A 296 -1.82 23.03 -4.24
C PRO A 296 -0.95 22.83 -5.49
N ALA A 297 -1.10 23.73 -6.46
CA ALA A 297 -0.45 23.58 -7.75
C ALA A 297 1.08 23.43 -7.59
N SER A 298 1.58 22.24 -7.91
CA SER A 298 2.98 21.80 -7.71
C SER A 298 3.41 21.77 -6.23
N PRO A 299 3.11 20.68 -5.47
CA PRO A 299 3.65 20.50 -4.12
C PRO A 299 5.19 20.44 -4.16
N VAL A 300 5.83 20.94 -3.10
CA VAL A 300 7.27 20.78 -2.89
C VAL A 300 7.57 19.29 -2.71
N LYS A 301 8.45 18.74 -3.54
CA LYS A 301 8.81 17.32 -3.45
C LYS A 301 9.58 17.03 -2.16
N ALA A 302 9.35 15.85 -1.59
CA ALA A 302 10.10 15.36 -0.44
C ALA A 302 11.62 15.38 -0.72
N PRO A 303 12.46 15.75 0.25
CA PRO A 303 13.88 15.49 0.17
C PRO A 303 14.13 13.96 0.17
N VAL A 304 15.14 13.52 -0.57
CA VAL A 304 15.48 12.08 -0.62
C VAL A 304 16.09 11.66 0.70
N LEU A 305 15.47 10.67 1.37
CA LEU A 305 16.07 10.04 2.54
C LEU A 305 17.17 9.09 2.11
N SER A 306 18.31 9.14 2.81
CA SER A 306 19.40 8.17 2.60
C SER A 306 18.95 6.76 3.02
N PRO A 307 19.45 5.69 2.37
CA PRO A 307 19.25 4.32 2.83
C PRO A 307 19.70 4.17 4.29
N GLY A 308 18.84 3.61 5.14
CA GLY A 308 19.12 3.45 6.57
C GLY A 308 19.02 4.73 7.41
N ALA A 309 18.40 5.82 6.91
CA ALA A 309 18.19 7.03 7.68
C ALA A 309 17.55 6.76 9.06
N GLU A 310 18.07 7.43 10.09
CA GLU A 310 17.54 7.37 11.46
C GLU A 310 16.61 8.57 11.76
N LEU A 311 15.80 8.44 12.80
CA LEU A 311 14.93 9.53 13.27
C LEU A 311 15.79 10.73 13.75
N PRO A 312 15.42 11.98 13.40
CA PRO A 312 16.17 13.14 13.82
C PRO A 312 16.34 13.30 15.35
N ALA A 313 17.42 13.98 15.75
CA ALA A 313 17.73 14.29 17.14
C ALA A 313 16.73 15.27 17.80
N GLN A 314 15.78 15.83 17.04
CA GLN A 314 14.63 16.61 17.53
C GLN A 314 13.33 16.09 16.91
N GLY A 315 12.18 16.43 17.51
CA GLY A 315 10.88 15.85 17.12
C GLY A 315 10.69 14.41 17.62
N TYR A 316 9.65 13.73 17.13
CA TYR A 316 9.42 12.28 17.29
C TYR A 316 9.54 11.79 18.74
N ALA A 317 9.05 12.58 19.69
CA ALA A 317 9.29 12.40 21.12
C ALA A 317 8.87 11.02 21.62
N PHE A 318 7.74 10.49 21.14
CA PHE A 318 7.31 9.12 21.43
C PHE A 318 8.03 8.08 20.56
N LEU A 319 8.04 8.26 19.23
CA LEU A 319 8.52 7.23 18.29
C LEU A 319 10.01 6.88 18.50
N ARG A 320 10.83 7.81 18.99
CA ARG A 320 12.24 7.55 19.37
C ARG A 320 12.39 6.66 20.61
N ARG A 321 11.37 6.59 21.48
CA ARG A 321 11.35 5.70 22.64
C ARG A 321 10.85 4.28 22.33
N VAL A 322 10.19 4.08 21.18
CA VAL A 322 9.73 2.76 20.72
C VAL A 322 10.93 1.95 20.23
N THR A 323 11.21 0.81 20.87
CA THR A 323 12.31 -0.10 20.50
C THR A 323 11.83 -1.27 19.63
N VAL A 324 12.77 -2.04 19.08
CA VAL A 324 12.46 -3.29 18.35
C VAL A 324 11.82 -4.34 19.29
N GLU A 325 12.11 -4.29 20.60
CA GLU A 325 11.47 -5.13 21.60
C GLU A 325 9.98 -4.75 21.76
N ASP A 326 9.67 -3.44 21.87
CA ASP A 326 8.27 -2.97 21.91
C ASP A 326 7.49 -3.42 20.67
N TRP A 327 8.14 -3.29 19.51
CA TRP A 327 7.58 -3.67 18.22
C TRP A 327 7.33 -5.18 18.11
N ASN A 328 8.29 -5.99 18.55
CA ASN A 328 8.14 -7.44 18.64
C ASN A 328 7.12 -7.86 19.70
N TRP A 329 6.95 -7.09 20.77
CA TRP A 329 5.90 -7.34 21.76
C TRP A 329 4.52 -7.05 21.18
N MET A 330 4.33 -5.96 20.41
CA MET A 330 3.05 -5.64 19.77
C MET A 330 2.69 -6.65 18.67
N PHE A 331 3.64 -6.96 17.79
CA PHE A 331 3.43 -7.75 16.57
C PHE A 331 4.44 -8.90 16.45
N PRO A 332 4.45 -9.87 17.38
CA PRO A 332 5.36 -11.01 17.29
C PRO A 332 5.00 -11.91 16.09
N LEU A 333 3.73 -11.97 15.70
CA LEU A 333 3.26 -12.84 14.62
C LEU A 333 3.09 -12.08 13.29
N ARG A 334 3.72 -10.91 13.11
CA ARG A 334 3.63 -10.16 11.86
C ARG A 334 4.19 -10.95 10.68
N SER A 335 3.64 -10.75 9.49
CA SER A 335 4.00 -11.52 8.30
C SER A 335 5.49 -11.41 7.96
N GLY A 336 6.09 -12.55 7.61
CA GLY A 336 7.50 -12.63 7.19
C GLY A 336 8.52 -12.56 8.33
N ARG A 337 8.13 -12.23 9.58
CA ARG A 337 8.98 -12.44 10.75
C ARG A 337 9.06 -13.94 11.04
N TYR A 338 10.27 -14.47 11.21
CA TYR A 338 10.46 -15.87 11.59
C TYR A 338 10.09 -16.11 13.06
N ASP A 339 9.06 -16.93 13.26
CA ASP A 339 8.57 -17.41 14.55
C ASP A 339 7.67 -18.63 14.31
N THR A 340 8.21 -19.85 14.41
CA THR A 340 7.46 -21.07 14.07
C THR A 340 6.23 -21.31 14.96
N THR A 341 6.12 -20.60 16.09
CA THR A 341 4.92 -20.63 16.96
C THR A 341 3.75 -19.79 16.40
N GLY A 342 4.03 -18.88 15.45
CA GLY A 342 3.04 -18.14 14.67
C GLY A 342 2.43 -18.91 13.49
N GLY A 343 2.79 -20.18 13.30
CA GLY A 343 2.28 -20.99 12.20
C GLY A 343 2.95 -20.69 10.85
N THR A 344 2.28 -21.07 9.75
CA THR A 344 2.92 -21.23 8.44
C THR A 344 3.42 -19.93 7.80
N ARG A 345 2.81 -18.77 8.06
CA ARG A 345 3.31 -17.48 7.55
C ARG A 345 4.57 -16.97 8.27
N ASN A 346 4.85 -17.51 9.46
CA ASN A 346 6.01 -17.19 10.27
C ASN A 346 7.09 -18.29 10.22
N ALA A 347 7.00 -19.18 9.23
CA ALA A 347 7.97 -20.24 8.95
C ALA A 347 8.35 -20.26 7.44
N PRO A 348 9.42 -20.96 7.04
CA PRO A 348 9.80 -21.09 5.64
C PRO A 348 8.70 -21.77 4.80
N PRO A 349 8.51 -21.38 3.53
CA PRO A 349 9.31 -20.42 2.77
C PRO A 349 8.93 -18.94 3.01
N PHE A 350 7.84 -18.66 3.73
CA PHE A 350 7.26 -17.31 3.85
C PHE A 350 8.00 -16.40 4.83
N ALA A 351 8.62 -16.98 5.86
CA ALA A 351 9.51 -16.27 6.78
C ALA A 351 10.85 -16.99 6.89
N GLN A 352 11.94 -16.24 6.75
CA GLN A 352 13.31 -16.76 6.81
C GLN A 352 13.99 -16.43 8.14
N PRO A 353 14.81 -17.34 8.72
CA PRO A 353 15.48 -17.13 10.00
C PRO A 353 16.39 -15.90 10.07
N ASP A 354 16.88 -15.41 8.93
CA ASP A 354 17.71 -14.21 8.80
C ASP A 354 16.93 -12.89 8.90
N GLY A 355 15.59 -12.95 8.91
CA GLY A 355 14.71 -11.78 8.96
C GLY A 355 14.54 -11.05 7.62
N SER A 356 15.14 -11.54 6.53
CA SER A 356 15.09 -10.91 5.19
C SER A 356 13.67 -10.69 4.66
N THR A 357 12.71 -11.51 5.12
CA THR A 357 11.29 -11.49 4.74
C THR A 357 10.40 -10.65 5.65
N ASP A 358 10.88 -10.15 6.80
CA ASP A 358 10.03 -9.41 7.76
C ASP A 358 9.53 -8.12 7.12
N THR A 359 8.25 -8.13 6.71
CA THR A 359 7.66 -7.07 5.89
C THR A 359 7.42 -5.83 6.74
N PHE A 360 6.99 -5.99 7.99
CA PHE A 360 6.54 -4.89 8.83
C PHE A 360 7.54 -4.59 9.96
N GLN A 361 8.82 -4.41 9.61
CA GLN A 361 9.85 -4.01 10.57
C GLN A 361 9.66 -2.58 11.10
N LEU A 362 10.16 -2.30 12.30
CA LEU A 362 10.19 -0.95 12.88
C LEU A 362 10.99 0.04 12.01
N SER A 363 12.03 -0.44 11.30
CA SER A 363 12.79 0.34 10.31
C SER A 363 11.92 0.79 9.15
N ALA A 364 11.11 -0.11 8.59
CA ALA A 364 10.14 0.18 7.54
C ALA A 364 9.07 1.19 8.00
N PHE A 365 8.60 1.08 9.26
CA PHE A 365 7.70 2.06 9.84
C PHE A 365 8.35 3.45 9.98
N ARG A 366 9.53 3.52 10.60
CA ARG A 366 10.26 4.79 10.75
C ARG A 366 10.53 5.44 9.40
N ARG A 367 10.91 4.66 8.38
CA ARG A 367 11.03 5.15 6.99
C ARG A 367 9.72 5.77 6.49
N ALA A 368 8.60 5.04 6.56
CA ALA A 368 7.30 5.55 6.12
C ALA A 368 6.90 6.87 6.80
N VAL A 369 7.14 6.98 8.11
CA VAL A 369 6.88 8.20 8.90
C VAL A 369 7.77 9.36 8.43
N MET A 370 9.07 9.13 8.22
CA MET A 370 10.00 10.17 7.78
C MET A 370 9.75 10.61 6.34
N GLU A 371 9.41 9.69 5.43
CA GLU A 371 9.03 10.02 4.04
C GLU A 371 7.84 10.99 4.06
N TYR A 372 6.74 10.61 4.74
CA TYR A 372 5.56 11.45 4.87
C TYR A 372 5.86 12.81 5.51
N ASN A 373 6.55 12.83 6.66
CA ASN A 373 6.77 14.07 7.40
C ASN A 373 7.76 15.02 6.71
N ALA A 374 8.75 14.51 5.97
CA ALA A 374 9.66 15.36 5.22
C ALA A 374 8.94 16.11 4.09
N TRP A 375 8.00 15.44 3.41
CA TRP A 375 7.07 16.10 2.48
C TRP A 375 6.10 17.05 3.19
N ALA A 376 5.47 16.61 4.28
CA ALA A 376 4.48 17.40 5.00
C ALA A 376 5.08 18.72 5.52
N GLN A 377 6.25 18.66 6.16
CA GLN A 377 7.00 19.82 6.62
C GLN A 377 7.35 20.78 5.48
N ALA A 378 7.80 20.26 4.33
CA ALA A 378 8.14 21.07 3.15
C ALA A 378 6.94 21.77 2.50
N ASN A 379 5.72 21.27 2.75
CA ASN A 379 4.46 21.82 2.23
C ASN A 379 3.60 22.50 3.32
N HIS A 380 4.15 22.69 4.54
CA HIS A 380 3.44 23.23 5.70
C HIS A 380 2.18 22.45 6.12
N TYR A 381 2.13 21.14 5.86
CA TYR A 381 1.12 20.23 6.37
C TYR A 381 1.47 19.69 7.76
N LYS A 382 0.44 19.17 8.44
CA LYS A 382 0.58 18.50 9.73
C LYS A 382 1.43 17.23 9.62
N GLN A 383 2.18 16.92 10.68
CA GLN A 383 3.11 15.80 10.73
C GLN A 383 2.64 14.66 11.63
N PHE A 384 2.59 13.46 11.06
CA PHE A 384 2.21 12.24 11.76
C PHE A 384 3.26 11.86 12.82
N LEU A 385 2.85 11.63 14.07
CA LEU A 385 3.73 11.32 15.21
C LEU A 385 4.84 12.35 15.53
N ASN A 386 4.71 13.59 15.05
CA ASN A 386 5.68 14.66 15.29
C ASN A 386 5.06 15.96 15.81
N GLU A 387 3.82 15.91 16.30
CA GLU A 387 3.08 17.06 16.83
C GLU A 387 2.64 16.84 18.28
N GLY A 388 2.13 17.90 18.93
CA GLY A 388 1.55 17.84 20.27
C GLY A 388 2.50 17.33 21.38
N THR A 389 1.92 16.83 22.46
CA THR A 389 2.65 16.25 23.60
C THR A 389 3.19 14.85 23.27
N LEU A 390 4.16 14.39 24.07
CA LEU A 390 4.61 12.99 24.10
C LEU A 390 3.43 12.00 24.16
N LYS A 391 2.41 12.33 24.97
CA LYS A 391 1.22 11.52 25.16
C LYS A 391 0.29 11.53 23.94
N GLN A 392 0.11 12.66 23.27
CA GLN A 392 -0.65 12.72 22.01
C GLN A 392 0.00 11.86 20.92
N GLN A 393 1.33 11.96 20.73
CA GLN A 393 2.07 11.11 19.79
C GLN A 393 1.95 9.62 20.13
N ALA A 394 1.98 9.28 21.43
CA ALA A 394 1.74 7.90 21.85
C ALA A 394 0.32 7.44 21.53
N GLN A 395 -0.70 8.24 21.85
CA GLN A 395 -2.09 7.89 21.52
C GLN A 395 -2.30 7.76 20.01
N GLU A 396 -1.61 8.55 19.19
CA GLU A 396 -1.65 8.43 17.73
C GLU A 396 -1.06 7.12 17.24
N PHE A 397 0.14 6.79 17.70
CA PHE A 397 0.76 5.50 17.42
C PHE A 397 -0.16 4.34 17.86
N LEU A 398 -0.71 4.43 19.07
CA LEU A 398 -1.52 3.36 19.67
C LEU A 398 -2.84 3.15 18.95
N VAL A 399 -3.57 4.21 18.56
CA VAL A 399 -4.84 4.08 17.81
C VAL A 399 -4.58 3.66 16.36
N PHE A 400 -3.58 4.25 15.68
CA PHE A 400 -3.19 3.88 14.32
C PHE A 400 -2.88 2.37 14.23
N TRP A 401 -2.06 1.87 15.16
CA TRP A 401 -1.70 0.46 15.19
C TRP A 401 -2.82 -0.45 15.66
N ALA A 402 -3.65 -0.04 16.63
CA ALA A 402 -4.80 -0.84 17.04
C ALA A 402 -5.83 -1.04 15.91
N LYS A 403 -6.05 0.01 15.10
CA LYS A 403 -6.87 -0.05 13.89
C LYS A 403 -6.23 -0.97 12.83
N SER A 404 -4.95 -0.79 12.53
CA SER A 404 -4.24 -1.60 11.54
C SER A 404 -4.13 -3.08 11.94
N SER A 405 -3.96 -3.38 13.23
CA SER A 405 -3.99 -4.74 13.77
C SER A 405 -5.29 -5.48 13.43
N ARG A 406 -6.45 -4.81 13.49
CA ARG A 406 -7.73 -5.44 13.14
C ARG A 406 -7.85 -5.72 11.63
N GLU A 407 -7.36 -4.85 10.74
CA GLU A 407 -7.47 -5.15 9.28
C GLU A 407 -6.61 -6.34 8.84
N THR A 408 -5.57 -6.64 9.63
CA THR A 408 -4.52 -7.60 9.29
C THR A 408 -4.46 -8.79 10.27
N SER A 409 -5.48 -8.92 11.14
CA SER A 409 -5.47 -9.82 12.30
C SER A 409 -5.54 -11.29 11.88
N GLY A 410 -4.56 -12.08 12.33
CA GLY A 410 -4.67 -13.55 12.36
C GLY A 410 -5.34 -14.11 13.62
N SER A 411 -5.55 -13.30 14.67
CA SER A 411 -6.14 -13.75 15.94
C SER A 411 -7.65 -14.03 15.87
N TRP A 412 -8.10 -15.06 16.62
CA TRP A 412 -9.50 -15.42 16.81
C TRP A 412 -9.86 -15.54 18.31
N SER A 413 -11.16 -15.61 18.63
CA SER A 413 -11.77 -15.40 19.95
C SER A 413 -11.25 -16.25 21.12
N ASN A 414 -10.66 -17.42 20.86
CA ASN A 414 -10.14 -18.34 21.87
C ASN A 414 -8.76 -18.90 21.49
N ALA A 415 -7.98 -18.16 20.72
CA ALA A 415 -6.67 -18.60 20.27
C ALA A 415 -5.71 -18.86 21.46
N PRO A 416 -4.94 -19.96 21.46
CA PRO A 416 -3.97 -20.25 22.50
C PRO A 416 -2.77 -19.29 22.44
N ALA A 417 -1.91 -19.31 23.45
CA ALA A 417 -0.59 -18.69 23.32
C ALA A 417 0.16 -19.28 22.10
N PRO A 418 0.90 -18.48 21.31
CA PRO A 418 1.23 -17.06 21.52
C PRO A 418 0.16 -16.05 21.04
N TRP A 419 -0.90 -16.50 20.36
CA TRP A 419 -1.87 -15.64 19.66
C TRP A 419 -2.70 -14.75 20.59
N ILE A 420 -3.00 -15.25 21.79
CA ILE A 420 -3.50 -14.47 22.92
C ILE A 420 -2.59 -14.73 24.11
N THR A 421 -2.11 -13.66 24.73
CA THR A 421 -1.40 -13.69 26.00
C THR A 421 -2.18 -12.91 27.06
N SER A 422 -1.81 -13.01 28.34
CA SER A 422 -2.35 -12.12 29.38
C SER A 422 -1.30 -11.15 29.90
N MET A 423 -1.74 -9.96 30.30
CA MET A 423 -0.98 -9.05 31.17
C MET A 423 -1.92 -8.49 32.25
N SER A 424 -1.39 -7.87 33.30
CA SER A 424 -2.17 -7.02 34.20
C SER A 424 -1.77 -5.57 34.01
N ASP A 425 -2.71 -4.63 34.11
CA ASP A 425 -2.39 -3.21 34.18
C ASP A 425 -1.89 -2.78 35.58
N ASP A 426 -1.55 -1.50 35.74
CA ASP A 426 -1.02 -0.92 36.99
C ASP A 426 -1.98 -1.05 38.19
N ASN A 427 -3.28 -1.22 37.92
CA ASN A 427 -4.31 -1.45 38.93
C ASN A 427 -4.55 -2.95 39.19
N GLY A 428 -3.75 -3.84 38.62
CA GLY A 428 -3.90 -5.29 38.70
C GLY A 428 -4.98 -5.87 37.77
N THR A 429 -5.60 -5.07 36.89
CA THR A 429 -6.67 -5.53 36.01
C THR A 429 -6.11 -6.49 34.97
N ARG A 430 -6.48 -7.77 35.04
CA ARG A 430 -6.05 -8.76 34.06
C ARG A 430 -6.70 -8.48 32.70
N MET A 431 -5.86 -8.42 31.68
CA MET A 431 -6.23 -8.19 30.29
C MET A 431 -5.73 -9.31 29.39
N ASN A 432 -6.53 -9.62 28.37
CA ASN A 432 -6.08 -10.38 27.21
C ASN A 432 -5.36 -9.44 26.24
N VAL A 433 -4.35 -9.96 25.57
CA VAL A 433 -3.53 -9.25 24.58
C VAL A 433 -3.43 -10.12 23.34
N TRP A 434 -4.15 -9.73 22.30
CA TRP A 434 -4.13 -10.37 21.00
C TRP A 434 -2.83 -9.98 20.27
N LYS A 435 -2.20 -10.97 19.61
CA LYS A 435 -0.85 -10.86 19.03
C LYS A 435 -0.80 -11.07 17.51
N GLY A 436 -1.94 -11.34 16.87
CA GLY A 436 -2.04 -11.59 15.43
C GLY A 436 -2.11 -10.34 14.55
N GLY A 437 -1.89 -9.14 15.08
CA GLY A 437 -1.83 -7.93 14.26
C GLY A 437 -0.67 -7.99 13.26
N LEU A 438 -0.90 -7.49 12.05
CA LEU A 438 0.04 -7.51 10.92
C LEU A 438 0.38 -8.92 10.37
N TYR A 439 -0.40 -9.94 10.73
CA TYR A 439 -0.21 -11.32 10.25
C TYR A 439 -0.56 -11.47 8.76
N TRP A 440 -1.63 -10.81 8.30
CA TRP A 440 -1.99 -10.77 6.88
C TRP A 440 -1.46 -9.49 6.21
N VAL A 441 -0.72 -9.66 5.10
CA VAL A 441 -0.26 -8.56 4.24
C VAL A 441 -1.28 -8.27 3.14
N GLU A 442 -1.86 -9.31 2.54
CA GLU A 442 -2.86 -9.24 1.49
C GLU A 442 -4.11 -10.03 1.88
N GLU A 443 -5.24 -9.64 1.30
CA GLU A 443 -6.57 -10.18 1.56
C GLU A 443 -6.65 -11.71 1.38
N VAL A 444 -7.26 -12.40 2.34
CA VAL A 444 -7.40 -13.86 2.31
C VAL A 444 -8.23 -14.31 1.10
N GLY A 445 -7.70 -15.26 0.33
CA GLY A 445 -8.31 -15.75 -0.91
C GLY A 445 -7.69 -15.13 -2.17
N TYR A 446 -6.91 -14.06 -2.03
CA TYR A 446 -6.09 -13.49 -3.08
C TYR A 446 -4.61 -13.79 -2.90
N SER A 447 -3.85 -13.59 -3.97
CA SER A 447 -2.38 -13.63 -3.96
C SER A 447 -1.82 -12.82 -5.13
N SER A 448 -0.59 -12.35 -4.97
CA SER A 448 0.12 -11.56 -5.98
C SER A 448 1.36 -12.31 -6.47
N ARG A 449 1.53 -12.45 -7.79
CA ARG A 449 2.76 -12.98 -8.40
C ARG A 449 3.86 -11.89 -8.41
N PRO A 450 5.16 -12.26 -8.50
CA PRO A 450 6.27 -11.29 -8.52
C PRO A 450 6.28 -10.30 -9.70
N ASP A 451 5.51 -10.57 -10.76
CA ASP A 451 5.30 -9.68 -11.91
C ASP A 451 4.11 -8.71 -11.70
N GLY A 452 3.41 -8.81 -10.57
CA GLY A 452 2.20 -8.07 -10.21
C GLY A 452 0.88 -8.68 -10.68
N THR A 453 0.87 -9.80 -11.41
CA THR A 453 -0.38 -10.47 -11.82
C THR A 453 -1.01 -11.20 -10.65
N SER A 454 -2.31 -11.49 -10.74
CA SER A 454 -2.99 -12.35 -9.77
C SER A 454 -3.75 -13.48 -10.46
N PRO A 455 -3.76 -14.70 -9.91
CA PRO A 455 -4.65 -15.76 -10.38
C PRO A 455 -6.13 -15.47 -10.08
N ALA A 456 -6.43 -14.57 -9.13
CA ALA A 456 -7.78 -14.14 -8.78
C ALA A 456 -7.92 -12.62 -9.01
N ILE A 457 -8.63 -12.23 -10.07
CA ILE A 457 -8.86 -10.83 -10.41
C ILE A 457 -10.09 -10.31 -9.65
N GLY A 458 -9.90 -9.25 -8.86
CA GLY A 458 -10.94 -8.61 -8.07
C GLY A 458 -10.66 -7.12 -7.85
N TYR A 459 -11.67 -6.40 -7.36
CA TYR A 459 -11.62 -4.96 -7.06
C TYR A 459 -11.24 -4.10 -8.28
N VAL A 460 -11.80 -4.47 -9.43
CA VAL A 460 -11.60 -3.79 -10.71
C VAL A 460 -12.85 -2.98 -11.03
N ASP A 461 -12.75 -1.66 -10.93
CA ASP A 461 -13.70 -0.72 -11.51
C ASP A 461 -13.22 -0.35 -12.94
N THR A 462 -13.85 -0.97 -13.93
CA THR A 462 -13.60 -0.70 -15.36
C THR A 462 -14.16 0.64 -15.83
N GLY A 463 -15.02 1.30 -15.05
CA GLY A 463 -15.55 2.63 -15.31
C GLY A 463 -14.60 3.77 -14.88
N SER A 464 -13.55 3.47 -14.11
CA SER A 464 -12.60 4.48 -13.64
C SER A 464 -11.73 5.03 -14.77
N THR A 465 -12.10 6.20 -15.30
CA THR A 465 -11.37 6.87 -16.39
C THR A 465 -10.09 7.57 -15.93
N ALA A 466 -10.03 8.02 -14.68
CA ALA A 466 -8.84 8.67 -14.10
C ALA A 466 -7.73 7.65 -13.75
N PHE A 467 -8.12 6.44 -13.34
CA PHE A 467 -7.22 5.38 -12.89
C PHE A 467 -7.62 4.03 -13.52
N PRO A 468 -7.50 3.90 -14.85
CA PRO A 468 -7.95 2.71 -15.57
C PRO A 468 -7.21 1.47 -15.08
N PRO A 469 -7.92 0.35 -14.85
CA PRO A 469 -7.30 -0.88 -14.34
C PRO A 469 -6.45 -1.53 -15.42
N VAL A 470 -5.27 -2.02 -15.03
CA VAL A 470 -4.35 -2.72 -15.93
C VAL A 470 -4.78 -4.20 -16.04
N PRO A 471 -4.84 -4.79 -17.26
CA PRO A 471 -5.22 -6.19 -17.44
C PRO A 471 -4.36 -7.16 -16.63
N GLY A 472 -4.98 -8.21 -16.08
CA GLY A 472 -4.30 -9.22 -15.26
C GLY A 472 -3.88 -8.76 -13.85
N ARG A 473 -4.21 -7.52 -13.45
CA ARG A 473 -3.97 -7.00 -12.09
C ARG A 473 -5.22 -7.12 -11.23
N SER A 474 -4.99 -7.34 -9.93
CA SER A 474 -6.03 -7.46 -8.91
C SER A 474 -5.74 -6.47 -7.80
N TYR A 475 -6.73 -5.66 -7.45
CA TYR A 475 -6.60 -4.54 -6.51
C TYR A 475 -7.27 -4.84 -5.17
N HIS A 476 -7.20 -6.10 -4.74
CA HIS A 476 -7.63 -6.57 -3.42
C HIS A 476 -6.83 -5.91 -2.29
N GLY A 477 -7.34 -6.07 -1.07
CA GLY A 477 -6.76 -5.45 0.12
C GLY A 477 -5.29 -5.79 0.29
N ARG A 478 -4.43 -4.77 0.37
CA ARG A 478 -3.01 -4.92 0.75
C ARG A 478 -2.58 -3.92 1.80
N GLY A 479 -1.63 -4.35 2.63
CA GLY A 479 -0.99 -3.54 3.66
C GLY A 479 -1.87 -3.22 4.86
N VAL A 480 -1.38 -2.28 5.68
CA VAL A 480 -1.92 -1.98 7.02
C VAL A 480 -3.30 -1.29 7.01
N ILE A 481 -3.70 -0.77 5.84
CA ILE A 481 -5.04 -0.22 5.58
C ILE A 481 -5.93 -1.15 4.77
N GLN A 482 -5.40 -2.27 4.26
CA GLN A 482 -6.05 -3.12 3.24
C GLN A 482 -6.50 -2.28 2.04
N LEU A 483 -5.55 -1.55 1.43
CA LEU A 483 -5.81 -0.69 0.26
C LEU A 483 -6.45 -1.52 -0.85
N SER A 484 -7.64 -1.10 -1.29
CA SER A 484 -8.48 -1.82 -2.26
C SER A 484 -8.99 -0.90 -3.36
N TRP A 485 -9.24 -1.46 -4.55
CA TRP A 485 -9.69 -0.83 -5.80
C TRP A 485 -8.66 -0.03 -6.60
N ASN A 486 -8.67 -0.19 -7.94
CA ASN A 486 -7.76 0.49 -8.87
C ASN A 486 -7.74 2.01 -8.68
N TYR A 487 -8.89 2.67 -8.43
CA TYR A 487 -8.92 4.11 -8.20
C TYR A 487 -8.12 4.54 -6.96
N ASN A 488 -8.08 3.73 -5.90
CA ASN A 488 -7.28 4.03 -4.71
C ASN A 488 -5.80 3.72 -4.91
N TYR A 489 -5.46 2.61 -5.59
CA TYR A 489 -4.06 2.31 -5.96
C TYR A 489 -3.50 3.39 -6.89
N GLY A 490 -4.30 3.84 -7.86
CA GLY A 490 -3.94 4.94 -8.77
C GLY A 490 -3.79 6.28 -8.05
N ALA A 491 -4.74 6.66 -7.19
CA ALA A 491 -4.66 7.88 -6.40
C ALA A 491 -3.44 7.89 -5.46
N PHE A 492 -3.17 6.77 -4.77
CA PHE A 492 -2.01 6.63 -3.88
C PHE A 492 -0.69 6.68 -4.68
N SER A 493 -0.59 5.93 -5.78
CA SER A 493 0.56 5.96 -6.69
C SER A 493 0.85 7.36 -7.23
N ARG A 494 -0.21 8.09 -7.61
CA ARG A 494 -0.11 9.44 -8.14
C ARG A 494 0.32 10.43 -7.07
N TRP A 495 -0.24 10.34 -5.86
CA TRP A 495 0.15 11.18 -4.72
C TRP A 495 1.62 10.97 -4.35
N LEU A 496 2.10 9.71 -4.27
CA LEU A 496 3.51 9.42 -4.01
C LEU A 496 4.44 10.04 -5.06
N TRP A 497 4.09 9.88 -6.35
CA TRP A 497 4.85 10.43 -7.47
C TRP A 497 4.92 11.96 -7.46
N ASP A 498 3.76 12.63 -7.36
CA ASP A 498 3.67 14.09 -7.36
C ASP A 498 4.39 14.69 -6.13
N SER A 499 4.27 14.01 -4.98
CA SER A 499 4.94 14.39 -3.72
C SER A 499 6.43 14.04 -3.67
N GLY A 500 6.95 13.26 -4.62
CA GLY A 500 8.34 12.80 -4.65
C GLY A 500 8.72 11.82 -3.53
N LEU A 501 7.75 11.03 -3.05
CA LEU A 501 7.90 10.04 -1.98
C LEU A 501 8.28 8.66 -2.54
N MET A 502 9.02 7.85 -1.77
CA MET A 502 9.36 6.46 -2.12
C MET A 502 9.99 6.33 -3.53
N ARG A 503 10.88 7.24 -3.91
CA ARG A 503 11.44 7.39 -5.28
C ARG A 503 12.25 6.20 -5.79
N ASP A 504 12.70 5.32 -4.89
CA ASP A 504 13.30 4.02 -5.17
C ASP A 504 12.29 2.99 -5.71
N VAL A 505 10.99 3.18 -5.43
CA VAL A 505 9.90 2.28 -5.83
C VAL A 505 8.97 2.95 -6.84
N ILE A 506 8.57 4.21 -6.60
CA ILE A 506 7.60 4.96 -7.38
C ILE A 506 8.31 5.78 -8.47
N THR A 507 8.50 5.13 -9.62
CA THR A 507 9.21 5.67 -10.79
C THR A 507 8.30 6.31 -11.85
N ALA A 508 6.98 6.27 -11.66
CA ALA A 508 5.96 6.87 -12.52
C ALA A 508 4.63 7.03 -11.74
N PRO A 509 3.70 7.90 -12.17
CA PRO A 509 2.44 8.14 -11.45
C PRO A 509 1.51 6.92 -11.35
N ASP A 510 1.66 5.93 -12.23
CA ASP A 510 0.80 4.76 -12.36
C ASP A 510 1.44 3.45 -11.87
N VAL A 511 2.60 3.52 -11.18
CA VAL A 511 3.35 2.33 -10.74
C VAL A 511 2.46 1.34 -9.98
N LEU A 512 1.61 1.77 -9.04
CA LEU A 512 0.77 0.84 -8.29
C LEU A 512 -0.49 0.39 -9.04
N LEU A 513 -0.82 0.98 -10.19
CA LEU A 513 -1.77 0.39 -11.13
C LEU A 513 -1.13 -0.78 -11.89
N ARG A 514 0.14 -0.61 -12.33
CA ARG A 514 0.91 -1.66 -13.02
C ARG A 514 1.53 -2.71 -12.11
N ARG A 515 1.76 -2.40 -10.83
CA ARG A 515 2.45 -3.24 -9.83
C ARG A 515 1.81 -3.08 -8.44
N PRO A 516 0.53 -3.47 -8.27
CA PRO A 516 -0.18 -3.36 -6.99
C PRO A 516 0.44 -4.25 -5.89
N ASP A 517 1.17 -5.30 -6.29
CA ASP A 517 1.93 -6.20 -5.41
C ASP A 517 3.00 -5.49 -4.56
N LEU A 518 3.49 -4.33 -4.99
CA LEU A 518 4.49 -3.56 -4.23
C LEU A 518 3.96 -3.09 -2.87
N VAL A 519 2.65 -2.89 -2.73
CA VAL A 519 1.99 -2.56 -1.44
C VAL A 519 2.04 -3.74 -0.46
N ALA A 520 2.21 -4.96 -0.96
CA ALA A 520 2.43 -6.15 -0.14
C ALA A 520 3.92 -6.44 0.09
N SER A 521 4.77 -6.33 -0.92
CA SER A 521 6.19 -6.70 -0.82
C SER A 521 7.10 -5.64 -0.21
N ASN A 522 6.71 -4.36 -0.18
CA ASN A 522 7.49 -3.28 0.42
C ASN A 522 6.82 -2.74 1.70
N GLY A 523 7.40 -3.05 2.86
CA GLY A 523 6.89 -2.63 4.16
C GLY A 523 6.69 -1.13 4.34
N ALA A 524 7.62 -0.31 3.88
CA ALA A 524 7.54 1.14 4.05
C ALA A 524 6.40 1.73 3.20
N LEU A 525 6.28 1.30 1.94
CA LEU A 525 5.16 1.65 1.07
C LEU A 525 3.82 1.17 1.66
N SER A 526 3.80 -0.06 2.18
CA SER A 526 2.64 -0.68 2.81
C SER A 526 2.13 0.14 4.00
N ILE A 527 3.03 0.59 4.88
CA ILE A 527 2.68 1.40 6.05
C ILE A 527 2.35 2.85 5.66
N LEU A 528 3.06 3.41 4.67
CA LEU A 528 2.80 4.74 4.12
C LEU A 528 1.39 4.84 3.50
N SER A 529 0.83 3.75 2.96
CA SER A 529 -0.58 3.72 2.52
C SER A 529 -1.57 3.94 3.67
N GLY A 530 -1.24 3.43 4.86
CA GLY A 530 -1.99 3.67 6.08
C GLY A 530 -1.82 5.09 6.61
N ILE A 531 -0.61 5.63 6.59
CA ILE A 531 -0.33 7.03 7.01
C ILE A 531 -1.06 8.00 6.06
N TRP A 532 -1.00 7.77 4.75
CA TRP A 532 -1.74 8.54 3.75
C TRP A 532 -3.24 8.54 4.03
N PHE A 533 -3.86 7.39 4.26
CA PHE A 533 -5.27 7.32 4.64
C PHE A 533 -5.56 8.05 5.96
N TRP A 534 -4.70 7.86 6.97
CA TRP A 534 -4.86 8.47 8.30
C TRP A 534 -4.82 10.00 8.28
N MET A 535 -3.96 10.58 7.44
CA MET A 535 -3.72 12.02 7.31
C MET A 535 -4.58 12.71 6.23
N THR A 536 -5.31 11.97 5.39
CA THR A 536 -6.10 12.54 4.29
C THR A 536 -7.59 12.65 4.65
N PRO A 537 -8.14 13.88 4.82
CA PRO A 537 -9.60 14.07 4.93
C PRO A 537 -10.30 13.68 3.61
N GLN A 538 -11.56 13.23 3.69
CA GLN A 538 -12.30 12.70 2.54
C GLN A 538 -13.76 13.15 2.57
N GLY A 539 -14.08 14.23 1.85
CA GLY A 539 -15.42 14.83 1.85
C GLY A 539 -15.80 15.28 3.25
N GLN A 540 -16.88 14.74 3.81
CA GLN A 540 -17.32 15.04 5.19
C GLN A 540 -16.53 14.33 6.29
N LYS A 541 -15.52 13.52 5.95
CA LYS A 541 -14.68 12.82 6.94
C LYS A 541 -13.42 13.64 7.22
N PRO A 542 -13.13 13.99 8.49
CA PRO A 542 -11.85 14.60 8.86
C PRO A 542 -10.72 13.58 8.72
N SER A 543 -9.47 14.04 8.77
CA SER A 543 -8.36 13.11 8.97
C SER A 543 -8.48 12.44 10.35
N SER A 544 -7.97 11.20 10.45
CA SER A 544 -7.96 10.49 11.75
C SER A 544 -7.00 11.16 12.75
N HIS A 545 -5.99 11.86 12.24
CA HIS A 545 -5.10 12.74 12.98
C HIS A 545 -5.88 13.89 13.66
N ASP A 546 -6.64 14.69 12.90
CA ASP A 546 -7.39 15.84 13.44
C ASP A 546 -8.38 15.42 14.53
N VAL A 547 -9.09 14.31 14.30
CA VAL A 547 -10.01 13.71 15.30
C VAL A 547 -9.26 13.38 16.59
N LEU A 548 -8.11 12.76 16.47
CA LEU A 548 -7.35 12.32 17.63
C LEU A 548 -6.73 13.48 18.41
N TYR A 549 -6.23 14.51 17.74
CA TYR A 549 -5.69 15.71 18.37
C TYR A 549 -6.81 16.66 18.83
N GLY A 550 -8.06 16.44 18.40
CA GLY A 550 -9.19 17.31 18.67
C GLY A 550 -9.08 18.68 17.97
N ASP A 551 -8.22 18.78 16.95
CA ASP A 551 -7.96 20.01 16.18
C ASP A 551 -8.76 19.99 14.88
N ILE A 552 -10.08 19.85 15.03
CA ILE A 552 -10.99 19.63 13.91
C ILE A 552 -11.52 20.98 13.43
N THR A 553 -10.83 21.53 12.44
CA THR A 553 -11.28 22.72 11.72
C THR A 553 -12.36 22.36 10.70
N HIS A 554 -13.36 23.22 10.54
CA HIS A 554 -14.49 23.11 9.61
C HIS A 554 -14.17 22.41 8.28
N ILE A 555 -14.70 21.21 8.07
CA ILE A 555 -14.54 20.47 6.79
C ILE A 555 -15.48 21.00 5.69
N SER A 556 -16.35 21.96 6.02
CA SER A 556 -17.17 22.68 5.06
C SER A 556 -16.88 24.17 5.12
N THR A 557 -16.50 24.75 3.98
CA THR A 557 -16.41 26.20 3.78
C THR A 557 -17.79 26.89 3.77
N ASN A 558 -18.88 26.11 3.74
CA ASN A 558 -20.25 26.60 3.52
C ASN A 558 -21.23 26.22 4.65
N GLY A 559 -20.77 25.68 5.78
CA GLY A 559 -21.66 25.27 6.87
C GLY A 559 -21.00 25.05 8.23
N ASN A 560 -21.82 25.02 9.27
CA ASN A 560 -21.41 24.78 10.67
C ASN A 560 -21.06 23.30 10.95
N ASP A 561 -20.66 22.54 9.92
CA ASP A 561 -20.29 21.15 10.10
C ASP A 561 -18.93 21.08 10.84
N THR A 562 -18.96 20.45 12.01
CA THR A 562 -17.76 20.21 12.82
C THR A 562 -16.98 18.99 12.32
N GLY A 563 -17.51 18.25 11.34
CA GLY A 563 -16.87 17.06 10.81
C GLY A 563 -16.90 15.84 11.72
N LEU A 564 -17.44 15.96 12.93
CA LEU A 564 -17.62 14.85 13.85
C LEU A 564 -18.93 14.10 13.58
N PRO A 565 -18.99 12.79 13.84
CA PRO A 565 -20.19 12.03 13.58
C PRO A 565 -21.27 12.43 14.60
N GLN A 566 -22.48 12.72 14.12
CA GLN A 566 -23.62 12.96 14.98
C GLN A 566 -23.89 11.74 15.87
N LEU A 567 -24.46 11.96 17.05
CA LEU A 567 -24.99 10.86 17.86
C LEU A 567 -26.31 10.32 17.27
N ARG A 568 -26.60 9.06 17.57
CA ARG A 568 -27.90 8.45 17.28
C ARG A 568 -29.00 9.08 18.13
N THR A 569 -30.22 9.12 17.59
CA THR A 569 -31.41 9.65 18.28
C THR A 569 -31.56 9.03 19.67
N GLY A 570 -31.65 9.89 20.70
CA GLY A 570 -31.79 9.48 22.10
C GLY A 570 -30.49 9.04 22.80
N MET A 571 -29.34 9.02 22.12
CA MET A 571 -28.03 8.82 22.75
C MET A 571 -27.41 10.16 23.14
N THR A 572 -26.62 10.16 24.20
CA THR A 572 -25.77 11.29 24.60
C THR A 572 -24.35 10.80 24.93
N VAL A 573 -23.41 11.72 25.08
CA VAL A 573 -22.15 11.50 25.79
C VAL A 573 -22.00 12.62 26.82
N LYS A 574 -21.78 12.28 28.09
CA LYS A 574 -21.84 13.19 29.24
C LYS A 574 -23.11 14.05 29.28
N GLY A 575 -24.24 13.46 28.88
CA GLY A 575 -25.52 14.15 28.76
C GLY A 575 -25.62 15.14 27.59
N GLN A 576 -24.59 15.29 26.76
CA GLN A 576 -24.63 16.13 25.55
C GLN A 576 -25.15 15.35 24.34
N PRO A 577 -26.02 15.93 23.50
CA PRO A 577 -26.52 15.30 22.27
C PRO A 577 -25.48 15.29 21.13
N THR A 578 -24.35 15.97 21.32
CA THR A 578 -23.17 15.96 20.46
C THR A 578 -22.01 15.27 21.18
N GLY A 579 -21.07 14.71 20.43
CA GLY A 579 -19.86 14.13 21.01
C GLY A 579 -19.00 15.17 21.74
N PRO A 580 -18.21 14.78 22.74
CA PRO A 580 -17.38 15.69 23.49
C PRO A 580 -16.21 16.21 22.63
N VAL A 581 -16.13 17.54 22.50
CA VAL A 581 -15.05 18.26 21.83
C VAL A 581 -14.10 18.87 22.85
N ALA A 582 -12.98 18.19 23.09
CA ALA A 582 -11.81 18.80 23.71
C ALA A 582 -10.73 18.96 22.63
N VAL A 583 -10.03 20.09 22.63
CA VAL A 583 -8.83 20.31 21.79
C VAL A 583 -7.60 19.82 22.55
N GLY A 584 -6.68 19.15 21.87
CA GLY A 584 -5.39 18.73 22.40
C GLY A 584 -5.42 17.42 23.20
N ASP A 585 -4.46 17.30 24.12
CA ASP A 585 -4.30 16.18 25.03
C ASP A 585 -5.50 16.06 26.00
N THR A 586 -5.94 14.84 26.30
CA THR A 586 -7.09 14.59 27.18
C THR A 586 -6.81 13.43 28.13
N THR A 587 -7.09 13.61 29.42
CA THR A 587 -7.16 12.51 30.41
C THR A 587 -8.58 11.94 30.54
N ASP A 588 -9.54 12.51 29.82
CA ASP A 588 -10.96 12.16 29.89
C ASP A 588 -11.24 10.90 29.07
N GLU A 589 -11.71 9.85 29.76
CA GLU A 589 -11.97 8.54 29.17
C GLU A 589 -13.06 8.61 28.09
N ASP A 590 -14.10 9.43 28.27
CA ASP A 590 -15.20 9.55 27.32
C ASP A 590 -14.80 10.35 26.06
N VAL A 591 -13.93 11.35 26.21
CA VAL A 591 -13.34 12.06 25.06
C VAL A 591 -12.50 11.09 24.23
N MET A 592 -11.61 10.34 24.87
CA MET A 592 -10.75 9.39 24.17
C MET A 592 -11.58 8.28 23.50
N ALA A 593 -12.61 7.77 24.20
CA ALA A 593 -13.55 6.82 23.64
C ALA A 593 -14.27 7.39 22.40
N PHE A 594 -14.78 8.62 22.45
CA PHE A 594 -15.44 9.24 21.31
C PHE A 594 -14.49 9.48 20.13
N ARG A 595 -13.22 9.86 20.37
CA ARG A 595 -12.19 9.98 19.33
C ARG A 595 -11.90 8.63 18.65
N ILE A 596 -11.71 7.56 19.44
CA ILE A 596 -11.48 6.20 18.90
C ILE A 596 -12.67 5.74 18.06
N GLY A 597 -13.90 5.89 18.56
CA GLY A 597 -15.11 5.56 17.81
C GLY A 597 -15.19 6.31 16.48
N SER A 598 -14.90 7.61 16.51
CA SER A 598 -14.92 8.46 15.31
C SER A 598 -13.90 8.01 14.25
N ILE A 599 -12.72 7.53 14.68
CA ILE A 599 -11.68 6.97 13.79
C ILE A 599 -12.12 5.63 13.20
N ILE A 600 -12.75 4.75 13.99
CA ILE A 600 -13.34 3.49 13.48
C ILE A 600 -14.45 3.79 12.47
N ASN A 601 -15.22 4.85 12.71
CA ASN A 601 -16.29 5.32 11.83
C ASN A 601 -15.75 5.89 10.51
N ILE A 602 -14.65 6.65 10.52
CA ILE A 602 -13.95 7.06 9.30
C ILE A 602 -13.51 5.84 8.50
N VAL A 603 -12.93 4.84 9.17
CA VAL A 603 -12.34 3.64 8.53
C VAL A 603 -13.39 2.73 7.90
N ASN A 604 -14.45 2.34 8.62
CA ASN A 604 -15.44 1.39 8.11
C ASN A 604 -16.87 1.59 8.66
N GLY A 605 -17.24 2.83 9.01
CA GLY A 605 -18.46 3.12 9.75
C GLY A 605 -19.78 2.71 9.09
N GLY A 606 -19.81 2.65 7.75
CA GLY A 606 -20.98 2.19 6.98
C GLY A 606 -21.33 0.73 7.19
N LEU A 607 -20.36 -0.09 7.60
CA LEU A 607 -20.52 -1.51 7.91
C LEU A 607 -20.44 -1.79 9.41
N GLU A 608 -19.61 -1.06 10.15
CA GLU A 608 -19.24 -1.39 11.53
C GLU A 608 -19.91 -0.53 12.63
N CYS A 609 -20.38 0.70 12.34
CA CYS A 609 -20.85 1.66 13.35
C CYS A 609 -22.38 1.77 13.46
N ASN A 610 -22.90 2.75 14.20
CA ASN A 610 -24.33 2.91 14.46
C ASN A 610 -24.92 1.64 15.09
N GLY A 611 -26.11 1.21 14.69
CA GLY A 611 -26.70 -0.06 15.14
C GLY A 611 -25.83 -1.29 14.80
N ALA A 612 -25.03 -1.24 13.73
CA ALA A 612 -24.26 -2.39 13.25
C ALA A 612 -23.17 -2.85 14.23
N SER A 613 -22.64 -1.92 15.03
CA SER A 613 -21.72 -2.24 16.14
C SER A 613 -22.31 -3.22 17.17
N SER A 614 -23.63 -3.42 17.21
CA SER A 614 -24.24 -4.44 18.08
C SER A 614 -24.01 -5.89 17.64
N TRP A 615 -23.72 -6.13 16.36
CA TRP A 615 -23.42 -7.46 15.83
C TRP A 615 -22.01 -7.60 15.24
N HIS A 616 -21.42 -6.53 14.69
CA HIS A 616 -20.05 -6.55 14.16
C HIS A 616 -18.98 -6.58 15.25
N ASN A 617 -18.06 -7.54 15.15
CA ASN A 617 -16.90 -7.63 16.05
C ASN A 617 -15.77 -6.64 15.67
N GLY A 618 -15.90 -5.85 14.60
CA GLY A 618 -14.86 -4.92 14.15
C GLY A 618 -14.46 -3.89 15.21
N PRO A 619 -15.39 -3.03 15.69
CA PRO A 619 -15.06 -2.01 16.67
C PRO A 619 -14.55 -2.56 18.01
N PRO A 620 -15.17 -3.57 18.65
CA PRO A 620 -14.68 -4.10 19.92
C PRO A 620 -13.26 -4.67 19.85
N GLN A 621 -12.85 -5.26 18.71
CA GLN A 621 -11.49 -5.75 18.52
C GLN A 621 -10.46 -4.63 18.36
N ARG A 622 -10.79 -3.56 17.62
CA ARG A 622 -9.94 -2.36 17.50
C ARG A 622 -9.67 -1.74 18.88
N VAL A 623 -10.70 -1.57 19.70
CA VAL A 623 -10.55 -1.01 21.06
C VAL A 623 -9.81 -1.98 22.01
N SER A 624 -9.97 -3.29 21.82
CA SER A 624 -9.25 -4.31 22.60
C SER A 624 -7.73 -4.25 22.33
N TYR A 625 -7.30 -4.13 21.07
CA TYR A 625 -5.90 -3.87 20.73
C TYR A 625 -5.41 -2.56 21.36
N TYR A 626 -6.19 -1.48 21.23
CA TYR A 626 -5.83 -0.15 21.77
C TYR A 626 -5.55 -0.20 23.28
N ASN A 627 -6.47 -0.77 24.06
CA ASN A 627 -6.32 -0.84 25.52
C ASN A 627 -5.12 -1.70 25.95
N ALA A 628 -4.90 -2.84 25.27
CA ALA A 628 -3.77 -3.72 25.54
C ALA A 628 -2.43 -3.02 25.27
N PHE A 629 -2.28 -2.38 24.11
CA PHE A 629 -1.08 -1.63 23.76
C PHE A 629 -0.85 -0.44 24.69
N THR A 630 -1.91 0.31 25.03
CA THR A 630 -1.82 1.50 25.89
C THR A 630 -1.37 1.15 27.31
N ALA A 631 -1.82 0.03 27.88
CA ALA A 631 -1.37 -0.41 29.20
C ALA A 631 0.13 -0.77 29.20
N TYR A 632 0.59 -1.49 28.17
CA TYR A 632 2.00 -1.86 28.04
C TYR A 632 2.93 -0.66 27.96
N PHE A 633 2.58 0.34 27.13
CA PHE A 633 3.39 1.55 27.04
C PHE A 633 3.31 2.43 28.29
N ASN A 634 2.18 2.49 29.01
CA ASN A 634 2.11 3.17 30.31
C ASN A 634 2.99 2.50 31.37
N GLN A 635 3.07 1.17 31.37
CA GLN A 635 3.96 0.40 32.26
C GLN A 635 5.43 0.64 31.97
N LYS A 636 5.81 0.61 30.68
CA LYS A 636 7.19 0.84 30.26
C LYS A 636 7.62 2.31 30.39
N MET A 637 6.66 3.24 30.28
CA MET A 637 6.90 4.68 30.30
C MET A 637 5.93 5.36 31.29
N PRO A 638 6.22 5.36 32.61
CA PRO A 638 5.32 5.92 33.62
C PRO A 638 5.04 7.43 33.50
N ASP A 639 5.85 8.16 32.72
CA ASP A 639 5.62 9.56 32.36
C ASP A 639 4.57 9.75 31.24
N LEU A 640 4.26 8.68 30.49
CA LEU A 640 3.38 8.72 29.32
C LEU A 640 1.91 8.96 29.67
N LYS A 641 1.37 8.16 30.61
CA LYS A 641 -0.01 8.26 31.13
C LYS A 641 -1.08 8.37 30.02
N ALA A 642 -0.91 7.64 28.92
CA ALA A 642 -1.84 7.60 27.80
C ALA A 642 -3.21 7.06 28.24
N THR A 643 -4.28 7.69 27.75
CA THR A 643 -5.64 7.50 28.31
C THR A 643 -6.30 6.26 27.75
N ARG A 644 -6.53 5.26 28.61
CA ARG A 644 -7.29 4.06 28.26
C ARG A 644 -8.80 4.28 28.31
N VAL A 645 -9.52 3.43 27.58
CA VAL A 645 -10.97 3.25 27.73
C VAL A 645 -11.19 1.99 28.55
N ARG A 646 -11.12 2.10 29.89
CA ARG A 646 -11.23 0.97 30.82
C ARG A 646 -12.50 0.17 30.62
N ALA A 647 -13.62 0.84 30.34
CA ALA A 647 -14.91 0.19 30.03
C ALA A 647 -14.88 -0.73 28.79
N ALA A 648 -13.84 -0.62 27.96
CA ALA A 648 -13.60 -1.44 26.77
C ALA A 648 -12.39 -2.36 26.91
N THR A 649 -12.10 -2.80 28.14
CA THR A 649 -11.08 -3.84 28.42
C THR A 649 -11.70 -5.23 28.24
N ASN A 650 -10.99 -6.15 27.56
CA ASN A 650 -11.44 -7.53 27.29
C ASN A 650 -12.75 -7.66 26.49
N VAL A 651 -13.05 -6.73 25.57
CA VAL A 651 -14.33 -6.67 24.84
C VAL A 651 -14.31 -7.31 23.44
N TRP A 652 -13.29 -8.09 23.09
CA TRP A 652 -13.05 -8.63 21.74
C TRP A 652 -14.26 -9.28 21.05
N ASP A 653 -15.09 -10.02 21.80
CA ASP A 653 -16.32 -10.66 21.32
C ASP A 653 -17.60 -10.05 21.91
N ALA A 654 -17.49 -8.93 22.62
CA ALA A 654 -18.62 -8.30 23.29
C ALA A 654 -19.63 -7.75 22.27
N LYS A 655 -20.91 -8.06 22.47
CA LYS A 655 -22.01 -7.46 21.73
C LYS A 655 -22.43 -6.15 22.38
N ILE A 656 -22.39 -5.07 21.61
CA ILE A 656 -22.65 -3.71 22.12
C ILE A 656 -24.14 -3.41 22.02
N SER A 657 -24.71 -2.73 23.02
CA SER A 657 -26.14 -2.42 23.04
C SER A 657 -26.40 -1.05 23.70
N ALA A 658 -27.66 -0.62 23.74
CA ALA A 658 -28.04 0.62 24.41
C ALA A 658 -27.69 0.62 25.92
N SER A 659 -27.71 -0.55 26.56
CA SER A 659 -27.37 -0.74 27.99
C SER A 659 -25.87 -0.92 28.25
N SER A 660 -25.03 -1.03 27.23
CA SER A 660 -23.57 -1.00 27.41
C SER A 660 -23.11 0.35 28.01
N PRO A 661 -22.01 0.38 28.78
CA PRO A 661 -21.43 1.62 29.31
C PRO A 661 -21.19 2.68 28.24
N GLU A 662 -21.32 3.96 28.59
CA GLU A 662 -21.24 5.07 27.63
C GLU A 662 -19.88 5.16 26.93
N ALA A 663 -18.78 5.04 27.68
CA ALA A 663 -17.44 4.96 27.14
C ALA A 663 -17.25 3.75 26.19
N LEU A 664 -17.87 2.59 26.49
CA LEU A 664 -17.83 1.43 25.60
C LEU A 664 -18.61 1.70 24.30
N LYS A 665 -19.83 2.24 24.39
CA LYS A 665 -20.66 2.63 23.23
C LYS A 665 -19.96 3.65 22.34
N SER A 666 -19.22 4.58 22.95
CA SER A 666 -18.44 5.61 22.25
C SER A 666 -17.22 5.01 21.56
N ALA A 667 -16.39 4.25 22.27
CA ALA A 667 -15.18 3.65 21.71
C ALA A 667 -15.47 2.63 20.59
N THR A 668 -16.63 1.99 20.62
CA THR A 668 -17.06 1.05 19.58
C THR A 668 -17.96 1.68 18.51
N CYS A 669 -18.04 3.02 18.46
CA CYS A 669 -18.89 3.81 17.54
C CYS A 669 -20.39 3.42 17.48
N PHE A 670 -20.89 2.68 18.47
CA PHE A 670 -22.30 2.26 18.56
C PHE A 670 -23.26 3.43 18.76
N ASN A 671 -22.86 4.47 19.49
CA ASN A 671 -23.69 5.66 19.70
C ASN A 671 -23.58 6.71 18.58
N GLN A 672 -22.66 6.53 17.62
CA GLN A 672 -22.44 7.43 16.50
C GLN A 672 -23.25 7.03 15.27
N LYS A 673 -23.74 8.00 14.50
CA LYS A 673 -24.19 7.76 13.12
C LYS A 673 -22.97 7.49 12.23
N SER A 674 -23.16 6.67 11.19
CA SER A 674 -22.14 6.42 10.18
C SER A 674 -21.85 7.70 9.38
N TYR A 675 -20.60 7.94 8.96
CA TYR A 675 -20.28 8.92 7.90
C TYR A 675 -20.81 8.50 6.52
N TYR A 676 -21.06 7.21 6.34
CA TYR A 676 -21.63 6.61 5.14
C TYR A 676 -23.12 6.38 5.39
N GLY A 677 -23.94 7.36 5.06
CA GLY A 677 -25.40 7.27 5.19
C GLY A 677 -26.00 8.47 5.92
N TRP A 678 -26.84 9.19 5.18
CA TRP A 678 -27.90 10.04 5.72
C TRP A 678 -28.96 9.17 6.42
#